data_AF-A0AAF0EFL7-F1
#
_entry.id   AF-A0AAF0EFL7-F1
#
_cell.length_a   1.000
_cell.length_b   1.000
_cell.length_c   1.000
_cell.angle_alpha   90.00
_cell.angle_beta   90.00
_cell.angle_gamma   90.00
#
_symmetry.space_group_name_H-M   'P 1'
#
loop_
_entity.id
_entity.type
_entity.pdbx_description
1 polymer ?
#
loop_
_entity_poly.entity_id
_entity_poly.type
_entity_poly.pdbx_seq_one_letter_code
_entity_poly.pdbx_strand_id
1 'polypeptide(L)'
;MASTLALFWWLSAADRDARIQGSDALVEALLEQNTDGTLSAPPKQSEPLSDVVTEDDARAAEERLDELNTADVSYSVRRLIRGLASPRENARIGFAVMLSELLSRLPTVCAHDVLVLLLKHTVARGNPSGQELRDLQFARLFGIFALVRSGLLYAPTSSLPTFQRAFYILTKVAYYKSWISESCGWVLMQMMLPLASDSASRPAWAAEALDWVASSFTATHSLSPETVALILTLSRIAPELNIGGRMSPPLKHPCILATPNLTLLANVLREGASMHLQPDMPPPKPGTWSAKLPFVWDLILDMYLDGEAPAEAAPFADFFRVVVDETLFSTQASPERKSWGFQVLHRALQRASAETLPFLFTPNLMRTWVNQLSVSDRLLHSMAQKTVTYVGEAVKRSPTAGIALVTQLMGEHGRPNFDRVTHTKTIESILSSLDEAGIQKYLAYLRNVAYAPADVDDKKHVASQRQWACDQMLGLVRSNLVAKSDEWIRDVLVFFAGHGCFTLVKSPPAPWNNVLQVPTVPFNESVQELCRLRLQACLTELKGSTSEDRAWPLVVLDLIKAMAKEKKCFKTTSTPVAQDRMERALEMLKQLDKASSKDKNDEQKTHIQAFKTMVAAVILVTYEDTDDAPDLVDGLVDASKLLFLEKKKKSEVGGMELFVDVLIGLLEISSAFLRAMVSQAFAAFSGSMTKESLDHLIDQLGLNEEDENDAKADNGEAMDEEVAESELEDEEDEEDSDEDEEEDEEEEEDDVDPVLRSRVEEAFRATGAAAEDDDEDDENFDDEQMAQLDDKLAEIFRQHTSSKRKENEIIQRDTTLFHNKILDLIEMYTKEQSGNALVMRLLAPLFALSRGSGDVSQQVAHRASQILRARLCKAKELPRGDLDIPAMVDELKATHEYVRGTQDARMAELSAAVSQLYTKVLIRHGHLSEPVNVYEATLHDFLERKSSPVRPSFLLDAIRRLPELGWGLRTSLLDGCRVSKSARAFRQVQAFTMLQAVLQQQQHEETRQATPTQCLAFIKSVCDVVVETIHVAAAGDGSANSSLNAQRLKEVLRFALQAVRITVRVADNEAEAVRTAWPLDEVAGMATALQASERFKSSNSLHGLIKEMLAVLRRVGELKEKTKKRTAQEEKLITSETSHKTSATKRAKRAA
;
A
#
# COMPACT_ATOMS: atom_id res chain seq x y z
N MET A 1 -51.23 -26.89 30.92
CA MET A 1 -50.97 -28.00 29.97
C MET A 1 -50.75 -27.57 28.51
N ALA A 2 -51.79 -27.29 27.68
CA ALA A 2 -51.61 -27.15 26.21
C ALA A 2 -50.81 -25.91 25.76
N SER A 3 -50.91 -24.77 26.45
CA SER A 3 -50.13 -23.55 26.16
C SER A 3 -48.67 -23.67 26.58
N THR A 4 -48.39 -24.25 27.76
CA THR A 4 -47.04 -24.43 28.32
C THR A 4 -46.19 -25.42 27.50
N LEU A 5 -46.80 -26.48 26.96
CA LEU A 5 -46.12 -27.45 26.10
C LEU A 5 -45.58 -26.86 24.80
N ALA A 6 -46.25 -25.85 24.24
CA ALA A 6 -45.80 -25.16 23.03
C ALA A 6 -44.48 -24.40 23.26
N LEU A 7 -44.25 -23.92 24.48
CA LEU A 7 -43.08 -23.11 24.82
C LEU A 7 -41.78 -23.93 24.87
N PHE A 8 -41.86 -25.24 25.11
CA PHE A 8 -40.70 -26.14 25.08
C PHE A 8 -40.02 -26.23 23.71
N TRP A 9 -40.74 -25.95 22.61
CA TRP A 9 -40.17 -25.99 21.26
C TRP A 9 -39.07 -24.94 21.09
N TRP A 10 -39.25 -23.76 21.69
CA TRP A 10 -38.29 -22.66 21.61
C TRP A 10 -36.96 -22.98 22.28
N LEU A 11 -36.93 -23.85 23.30
CA LEU A 11 -35.70 -24.28 23.97
C LEU A 11 -34.73 -25.00 23.02
N SER A 12 -35.24 -25.55 21.91
CA SER A 12 -34.45 -26.24 20.89
C SER A 12 -34.14 -25.40 19.64
N ALA A 13 -34.54 -24.13 19.62
CA ALA A 13 -34.30 -23.23 18.50
C ALA A 13 -32.80 -23.04 18.23
N ALA A 14 -32.42 -22.85 16.96
CA ALA A 14 -31.03 -22.59 16.58
C ALA A 14 -30.58 -21.16 16.94
N ASP A 15 -31.51 -20.21 16.87
CA ASP A 15 -31.30 -18.82 17.26
C ASP A 15 -31.18 -18.66 18.79
N ARG A 16 -30.23 -17.85 19.25
CA ARG A 16 -29.96 -17.65 20.67
C ARG A 16 -31.08 -16.86 21.34
N ASP A 17 -31.54 -15.80 20.71
CA ASP A 17 -32.50 -14.88 21.32
C ASP A 17 -33.89 -15.54 21.42
N ALA A 18 -34.28 -16.31 20.42
CA ALA A 18 -35.47 -17.15 20.46
C ALA A 18 -35.44 -18.18 21.60
N ARG A 19 -34.27 -18.77 21.90
CA ARG A 19 -34.13 -19.68 23.05
C ARG A 19 -34.29 -18.95 24.39
N ILE A 20 -33.74 -17.74 24.51
CA ILE A 20 -33.82 -16.93 25.74
C ILE A 20 -35.28 -16.50 25.97
N GLN A 21 -35.92 -15.89 24.97
CA GLN A 21 -37.32 -15.46 25.04
C GLN A 21 -38.27 -16.63 25.35
N GLY A 22 -38.05 -17.79 24.72
CA GLY A 22 -38.83 -18.99 25.00
C GLY A 22 -38.60 -19.55 26.41
N SER A 23 -37.39 -19.41 26.95
CA SER A 23 -37.09 -19.77 28.34
C SER A 23 -37.80 -18.83 29.31
N ASP A 24 -37.73 -17.52 29.09
CA ASP A 24 -38.37 -16.50 29.95
C ASP A 24 -39.88 -16.70 29.99
N ALA A 25 -40.52 -16.83 28.82
CA ALA A 25 -41.97 -17.06 28.73
C ALA A 25 -42.41 -18.37 29.41
N LEU A 26 -41.58 -19.42 29.34
CA LEU A 26 -41.87 -20.69 30.00
C LEU A 26 -41.67 -20.60 31.52
N VAL A 27 -40.65 -19.89 32.00
CA VAL A 27 -40.44 -19.65 33.44
C VAL A 27 -41.60 -18.82 34.00
N GLU A 28 -41.99 -17.72 33.36
CA GLU A 28 -43.12 -16.88 33.79
C GLU A 28 -44.41 -17.71 33.88
N ALA A 29 -44.75 -18.45 32.84
CA ALA A 29 -45.95 -19.28 32.81
C ALA A 29 -45.98 -20.37 33.89
N LEU A 30 -44.82 -20.90 34.28
CA LEU A 30 -44.72 -21.92 35.34
C LEU A 30 -44.72 -21.31 36.75
N LEU A 31 -44.17 -20.11 36.92
CA LEU A 31 -44.19 -19.41 38.21
C LEU A 31 -45.58 -18.88 38.57
N GLU A 32 -46.36 -18.43 37.58
CA GLU A 32 -47.78 -18.08 37.78
C GLU A 32 -48.62 -19.26 38.28
N GLN A 33 -48.16 -20.48 38.02
CA GLN A 33 -48.80 -21.75 38.41
C GLN A 33 -48.16 -22.37 39.65
N ASN A 34 -47.23 -21.67 40.32
CA ASN A 34 -46.56 -22.17 41.50
C ASN A 34 -47.45 -22.08 42.75
N THR A 35 -47.26 -23.00 43.69
CA THR A 35 -47.99 -23.09 44.95
C THR A 35 -47.17 -22.52 46.11
N ASP A 36 -47.81 -21.97 47.15
CA ASP A 36 -47.17 -21.45 48.39
C ASP A 36 -46.52 -22.55 49.27
N GLY A 37 -46.21 -23.71 48.71
CA GLY A 37 -45.60 -24.82 49.44
C GLY A 37 -44.17 -24.47 49.88
N THR A 38 -43.87 -24.54 51.17
CA THR A 38 -42.50 -24.37 51.68
C THR A 38 -41.98 -25.68 52.23
N LEU A 39 -40.86 -26.17 51.68
CA LEU A 39 -40.13 -27.31 52.23
C LEU A 39 -39.56 -26.96 53.61
N SER A 40 -40.04 -27.64 54.67
CA SER A 40 -39.68 -27.28 56.06
C SER A 40 -38.39 -27.95 56.57
N ALA A 41 -37.81 -28.92 55.87
CA ALA A 41 -36.53 -29.54 56.22
C ALA A 41 -35.89 -30.31 55.04
N PRO A 42 -34.54 -30.39 54.95
CA PRO A 42 -33.85 -31.26 54.00
C PRO A 42 -34.18 -32.74 54.29
N PRO A 43 -34.25 -33.61 53.25
CA PRO A 43 -34.50 -35.04 53.45
C PRO A 43 -33.41 -35.66 54.35
N LYS A 44 -33.80 -36.17 55.52
CA LYS A 44 -32.92 -36.77 56.53
C LYS A 44 -32.53 -38.21 56.16
N GLN A 45 -31.75 -38.41 55.10
CA GLN A 45 -31.20 -39.72 54.77
C GLN A 45 -29.71 -39.64 54.49
N SER A 46 -28.95 -40.61 55.01
CA SER A 46 -27.55 -40.82 54.66
C SER A 46 -27.49 -41.29 53.20
N GLU A 47 -27.10 -40.42 52.28
CA GLU A 47 -26.93 -40.79 50.88
C GLU A 47 -25.61 -41.56 50.70
N PRO A 48 -25.61 -42.75 50.07
CA PRO A 48 -24.36 -43.37 49.66
C PRO A 48 -23.70 -42.53 48.56
N LEU A 49 -22.36 -42.39 48.60
CA LEU A 49 -21.57 -41.80 47.51
C LEU A 49 -21.60 -42.72 46.28
N SER A 50 -22.70 -42.66 45.53
CA SER A 50 -23.01 -43.52 44.41
C SER A 50 -23.74 -42.76 43.31
N ASP A 51 -23.43 -43.08 42.06
CA ASP A 51 -24.14 -42.61 40.88
C ASP A 51 -25.33 -43.53 40.50
N VAL A 52 -25.62 -44.54 41.34
CA VAL A 52 -26.81 -45.40 41.23
C VAL A 52 -27.91 -44.86 42.14
N VAL A 53 -29.14 -44.86 41.62
CA VAL A 53 -30.37 -44.50 42.35
C VAL A 53 -31.25 -45.73 42.42
N THR A 54 -31.81 -46.03 43.61
CA THR A 54 -32.78 -47.11 43.76
C THR A 54 -34.16 -46.66 43.26
N GLU A 55 -35.00 -47.60 42.81
CA GLU A 55 -36.38 -47.28 42.39
C GLU A 55 -37.20 -46.65 43.53
N ASP A 56 -36.91 -47.02 44.79
CA ASP A 56 -37.57 -46.44 45.96
C ASP A 56 -37.17 -44.97 46.17
N ASP A 57 -35.89 -44.63 46.04
CA ASP A 57 -35.41 -43.24 46.14
C ASP A 57 -35.99 -42.38 45.01
N ALA A 58 -35.99 -42.93 43.80
CA ALA A 58 -36.56 -42.28 42.62
C ALA A 58 -38.06 -42.01 42.77
N ARG A 59 -38.82 -42.97 43.31
CA ARG A 59 -40.25 -42.82 43.59
C ARG A 59 -40.49 -41.78 44.67
N ALA A 60 -39.73 -41.81 45.76
CA ALA A 60 -39.86 -40.83 46.84
C ALA A 60 -39.57 -39.39 46.38
N ALA A 61 -38.61 -39.20 45.47
CA ALA A 61 -38.32 -37.90 44.86
C ALA A 61 -39.45 -37.43 43.91
N GLU A 62 -40.06 -38.34 43.13
CA GLU A 62 -41.21 -38.03 42.28
C GLU A 62 -42.45 -37.69 43.10
N GLU A 63 -42.74 -38.45 44.16
CA GLU A 63 -43.86 -38.20 45.07
C GLU A 63 -43.73 -36.82 45.75
N ARG A 64 -42.56 -36.50 46.32
CA ARG A 64 -42.33 -35.16 46.90
C ARG A 64 -42.47 -34.03 45.90
N LEU A 65 -41.95 -34.22 44.67
CA LEU A 65 -42.07 -33.22 43.62
C LEU A 65 -43.55 -32.99 43.23
N ASP A 66 -44.33 -34.07 43.09
CA ASP A 66 -45.74 -34.03 42.72
C ASP A 66 -46.66 -33.56 43.87
N GLU A 67 -46.29 -33.76 45.15
CA GLU A 67 -47.04 -33.28 46.32
C GLU A 67 -46.93 -31.76 46.53
N LEU A 68 -45.77 -31.18 46.22
CA LEU A 68 -45.43 -29.80 46.56
C LEU A 68 -45.60 -28.81 45.40
N ASN A 69 -45.93 -29.31 44.21
CA ASN A 69 -46.02 -28.51 42.99
C ASN A 69 -47.25 -28.90 42.16
N THR A 70 -47.69 -27.99 41.29
CA THR A 70 -48.73 -28.33 40.31
C THR A 70 -48.22 -29.35 39.29
N ALA A 71 -49.14 -30.12 38.70
CA ALA A 71 -48.80 -31.14 37.71
C ALA A 71 -48.00 -30.57 36.51
N ASP A 72 -48.25 -29.32 36.12
CA ASP A 72 -47.52 -28.63 35.04
C ASP A 72 -46.05 -28.33 35.44
N VAL A 73 -45.80 -27.90 36.68
CA VAL A 73 -44.44 -27.66 37.22
C VAL A 73 -43.68 -28.98 37.38
N SER A 74 -44.27 -29.99 38.00
CA SER A 74 -43.61 -31.29 38.19
C SER A 74 -43.31 -32.01 36.89
N TYR A 75 -44.21 -31.91 35.91
CA TYR A 75 -43.97 -32.39 34.54
C TYR A 75 -42.83 -31.61 33.88
N SER A 76 -42.81 -30.29 34.02
CA SER A 76 -41.79 -29.44 33.41
C SER A 76 -40.40 -29.73 33.95
N VAL A 77 -40.23 -29.83 35.28
CA VAL A 77 -38.94 -30.22 35.90
C VAL A 77 -38.46 -31.57 35.36
N ARG A 78 -39.32 -32.60 35.33
CA ARG A 78 -38.97 -33.92 34.78
C ARG A 78 -38.62 -33.85 33.29
N ARG A 79 -39.35 -33.06 32.50
CA ARG A 79 -39.11 -32.89 31.06
C ARG A 79 -37.80 -32.16 30.80
N LEU A 80 -37.47 -31.14 31.59
CA LEU A 80 -36.23 -30.40 31.48
C LEU A 80 -35.03 -31.31 31.78
N ILE A 81 -35.09 -32.08 32.88
CA ILE A 81 -34.06 -33.05 33.25
C ILE A 81 -33.85 -34.09 32.14
N ARG A 82 -34.92 -34.65 31.57
CA ARG A 82 -34.81 -35.60 30.44
C ARG A 82 -34.24 -34.94 29.19
N GLY A 83 -34.57 -33.66 28.95
CA GLY A 83 -34.10 -32.89 27.81
C GLY A 83 -32.59 -32.63 27.80
N LEU A 84 -31.92 -32.73 28.96
CA LEU A 84 -30.47 -32.56 29.08
C LEU A 84 -29.67 -33.64 28.32
N ALA A 85 -30.25 -34.82 28.10
CA ALA A 85 -29.66 -35.93 27.34
C ALA A 85 -29.99 -35.85 25.83
N SER A 86 -30.46 -34.70 25.34
CA SER A 86 -30.74 -34.50 23.92
C SER A 86 -29.46 -34.61 23.07
N PRO A 87 -29.49 -35.27 21.90
CA PRO A 87 -28.34 -35.29 20.97
C PRO A 87 -28.11 -33.94 20.28
N ARG A 88 -29.09 -33.03 20.32
CA ARG A 88 -28.98 -31.68 19.74
C ARG A 88 -28.36 -30.71 20.75
N GLU A 89 -27.21 -30.14 20.40
CA GLU A 89 -26.46 -29.22 21.25
C GLU A 89 -27.29 -28.01 21.72
N ASN A 90 -27.93 -27.30 20.79
CA ASN A 90 -28.75 -26.13 21.10
C ASN A 90 -29.89 -26.46 22.08
N ALA A 91 -30.47 -27.65 21.95
CA ALA A 91 -31.51 -28.11 22.87
C ALA A 91 -30.93 -28.35 24.27
N ARG A 92 -29.79 -29.06 24.39
CA ARG A 92 -29.15 -29.29 25.71
C ARG A 92 -28.90 -27.99 26.46
N ILE A 93 -28.38 -26.98 25.76
CA ILE A 93 -28.10 -25.66 26.32
C ILE A 93 -29.42 -24.98 26.75
N GLY A 94 -30.44 -24.96 25.90
CA GLY A 94 -31.75 -24.37 26.24
C GLY A 94 -32.43 -25.04 27.44
N PHE A 95 -32.39 -26.38 27.49
CA PHE A 95 -32.90 -27.16 28.62
C PHE A 95 -32.14 -26.87 29.93
N ALA A 96 -30.81 -26.76 29.87
CA ALA A 96 -29.98 -26.46 31.05
C ALA A 96 -30.20 -25.03 31.58
N VAL A 97 -30.27 -24.03 30.68
CA VAL A 97 -30.53 -22.63 31.03
C VAL A 97 -31.91 -22.48 31.68
N MET A 98 -32.96 -23.03 31.03
CA MET A 98 -34.30 -22.99 31.58
C MET A 98 -34.35 -23.70 32.95
N LEU A 99 -33.78 -24.91 33.08
CA LEU A 99 -33.75 -25.63 34.35
C LEU A 99 -33.04 -24.82 35.45
N SER A 100 -31.93 -24.15 35.14
CA SER A 100 -31.21 -23.30 36.09
C SER A 100 -32.07 -22.13 36.59
N GLU A 101 -32.77 -21.45 35.68
CA GLU A 101 -33.62 -20.30 36.00
C GLU A 101 -34.91 -20.70 36.73
N LEU A 102 -35.53 -21.82 36.35
CA LEU A 102 -36.70 -22.33 37.04
C LEU A 102 -36.34 -22.72 38.48
N LEU A 103 -35.25 -23.46 38.68
CA LEU A 103 -34.82 -23.91 40.01
C LEU A 103 -34.39 -22.75 40.93
N SER A 104 -33.89 -21.63 40.40
CA SER A 104 -33.51 -20.48 41.22
C SER A 104 -34.71 -19.76 41.84
N ARG A 105 -35.92 -20.00 41.32
CA ARG A 105 -37.17 -19.34 41.73
C ARG A 105 -38.21 -20.27 42.35
N LEU A 106 -37.94 -21.57 42.42
CA LEU A 106 -38.85 -22.58 43.01
C LEU A 106 -38.42 -22.97 44.44
N PRO A 107 -39.10 -22.46 45.50
CA PRO A 107 -38.82 -22.84 46.89
C PRO A 107 -39.36 -24.25 47.25
N THR A 108 -40.18 -24.82 46.39
CA THR A 108 -40.90 -26.10 46.52
C THR A 108 -40.07 -27.32 46.08
N VAL A 109 -38.87 -27.10 45.54
CA VAL A 109 -37.98 -28.15 45.02
C VAL A 109 -36.69 -28.15 45.83
N CYS A 110 -36.08 -29.32 46.09
CA CYS A 110 -34.77 -29.41 46.73
C CYS A 110 -33.71 -30.00 45.78
N ALA A 111 -32.44 -29.69 46.05
CA ALA A 111 -31.32 -30.17 45.25
C ALA A 111 -31.22 -31.71 45.22
N HIS A 112 -31.57 -32.36 46.34
CA HIS A 112 -31.58 -33.83 46.45
C HIS A 112 -32.51 -34.47 45.42
N ASP A 113 -33.78 -34.03 45.36
CA ASP A 113 -34.77 -34.61 44.46
C ASP A 113 -34.37 -34.44 42.99
N VAL A 114 -33.89 -33.25 42.62
CA VAL A 114 -33.41 -32.98 41.26
C VAL A 114 -32.20 -33.86 40.92
N LEU A 115 -31.25 -34.04 41.84
CA LEU A 115 -30.09 -34.90 41.64
C LEU A 115 -30.48 -36.38 41.47
N VAL A 116 -31.43 -36.86 42.27
CA VAL A 116 -31.99 -38.22 42.17
C VAL A 116 -32.68 -38.43 40.82
N LEU A 117 -33.53 -37.49 40.41
CA LEU A 117 -34.22 -37.53 39.11
C LEU A 117 -33.26 -37.45 37.93
N LEU A 118 -32.20 -36.64 38.04
CA LEU A 118 -31.13 -36.56 37.05
C LEU A 118 -30.44 -37.91 36.87
N LEU A 119 -30.05 -38.56 37.96
CA LEU A 119 -29.41 -39.86 37.91
C LEU A 119 -30.36 -40.94 37.36
N LYS A 120 -31.63 -40.97 37.81
CA LYS A 120 -32.67 -41.86 37.28
C LYS A 120 -32.79 -41.77 35.75
N HIS A 121 -32.76 -40.56 35.21
CA HIS A 121 -32.92 -40.31 33.78
C HIS A 121 -31.63 -40.37 32.98
N THR A 122 -30.47 -40.57 33.63
CA THR A 122 -29.16 -40.67 32.98
C THR A 122 -28.51 -42.05 33.15
N VAL A 123 -29.32 -43.10 33.21
CA VAL A 123 -28.86 -44.50 33.24
C VAL A 123 -28.85 -45.08 31.83
N ALA A 124 -27.73 -45.69 31.43
CA ALA A 124 -27.63 -46.45 30.19
C ALA A 124 -28.56 -47.68 30.22
N ARG A 125 -29.41 -47.85 29.20
CA ARG A 125 -30.31 -49.02 29.08
C ARG A 125 -29.84 -49.93 27.95
N GLY A 126 -29.69 -51.23 28.23
CA GLY A 126 -29.27 -52.22 27.23
C GLY A 126 -27.82 -52.03 26.78
N ASN A 127 -27.58 -51.99 25.46
CA ASN A 127 -26.25 -51.76 24.88
C ASN A 127 -26.20 -50.37 24.22
N PRO A 128 -25.96 -49.30 25.00
CA PRO A 128 -26.08 -47.93 24.51
C PRO A 128 -25.03 -47.62 23.45
N SER A 129 -25.39 -46.78 22.48
CA SER A 129 -24.42 -46.30 21.50
C SER A 129 -23.38 -45.37 22.16
N GLY A 130 -22.21 -45.20 21.53
CA GLY A 130 -21.19 -44.26 22.03
C GLY A 130 -21.68 -42.80 22.08
N GLN A 131 -22.60 -42.44 21.18
CA GLN A 131 -23.25 -41.11 21.16
C GLN A 131 -24.26 -40.96 22.31
N GLU A 132 -25.06 -42.00 22.57
CA GLU A 132 -25.99 -42.01 23.71
C GLU A 132 -25.24 -41.89 25.04
N LEU A 133 -24.16 -42.65 25.24
CA LEU A 133 -23.31 -42.53 26.42
C LEU A 133 -22.74 -41.11 26.56
N ARG A 134 -22.29 -40.50 25.47
CA ARG A 134 -21.82 -39.10 25.45
C ARG A 134 -22.91 -38.14 25.91
N ASP A 135 -24.12 -38.27 25.38
CA ASP A 135 -25.24 -37.38 25.71
C ASP A 135 -25.70 -37.53 27.17
N LEU A 136 -25.66 -38.74 27.73
CA LEU A 136 -25.92 -39.00 29.15
C LEU A 136 -24.87 -38.34 30.06
N GLN A 137 -23.59 -38.35 29.68
CA GLN A 137 -22.54 -37.65 30.46
C GLN A 137 -22.71 -36.13 30.43
N PHE A 138 -23.05 -35.56 29.26
CA PHE A 138 -23.40 -34.14 29.17
C PHE A 138 -24.62 -33.81 30.02
N ALA A 139 -25.62 -34.68 30.05
CA ALA A 139 -26.80 -34.48 30.89
C ALA A 139 -26.45 -34.38 32.37
N ARG A 140 -25.59 -35.28 32.86
CA ARG A 140 -25.08 -35.25 34.25
C ARG A 140 -24.31 -33.96 34.55
N LEU A 141 -23.41 -33.54 33.64
CA LEU A 141 -22.67 -32.28 33.76
C LEU A 141 -23.61 -31.07 33.82
N PHE A 142 -24.52 -30.92 32.85
CA PHE A 142 -25.43 -29.78 32.77
C PHE A 142 -26.46 -29.78 33.91
N GLY A 143 -26.93 -30.94 34.36
CA GLY A 143 -27.86 -31.05 35.47
C GLY A 143 -27.24 -30.61 36.79
N ILE A 144 -26.00 -31.01 37.07
CA ILE A 144 -25.28 -30.53 38.26
C ILE A 144 -24.90 -29.06 38.11
N PHE A 145 -24.50 -28.62 36.91
CA PHE A 145 -24.30 -27.20 36.65
C PHE A 145 -25.57 -26.37 36.91
N ALA A 146 -26.75 -26.87 36.56
CA ALA A 146 -28.01 -26.19 36.87
C ALA A 146 -28.28 -26.08 38.38
N LEU A 147 -27.92 -27.10 39.17
CA LEU A 147 -27.98 -27.05 40.64
C LEU A 147 -27.02 -26.02 41.24
N VAL A 148 -25.81 -25.91 40.69
CA VAL A 148 -24.81 -24.92 41.11
C VAL A 148 -25.28 -23.51 40.73
N ARG A 149 -25.69 -23.31 39.47
CA ARG A 149 -26.06 -22.00 38.93
C ARG A 149 -27.34 -21.44 39.53
N SER A 150 -28.31 -22.30 39.85
CA SER A 150 -29.56 -21.90 40.54
C SER A 150 -29.35 -21.53 42.00
N GLY A 151 -28.21 -21.86 42.60
CA GLY A 151 -27.95 -21.73 44.03
C GLY A 151 -28.64 -22.80 44.88
N LEU A 152 -29.44 -23.70 44.28
CA LEU A 152 -30.25 -24.69 44.99
C LEU A 152 -29.39 -25.67 45.79
N LEU A 153 -28.16 -25.94 45.34
CA LEU A 153 -27.22 -26.80 46.05
C LEU A 153 -26.78 -26.26 47.41
N TYR A 154 -26.88 -24.94 47.62
CA TYR A 154 -26.50 -24.24 48.86
C TYR A 154 -27.71 -23.75 49.67
N ALA A 155 -28.92 -23.94 49.14
CA ALA A 155 -30.14 -23.52 49.78
C ALA A 155 -30.33 -24.21 51.15
N PRO A 156 -31.10 -23.62 52.09
CA PRO A 156 -31.40 -24.24 53.38
C PRO A 156 -32.06 -25.63 53.28
N THR A 157 -32.66 -25.94 52.14
CA THR A 157 -33.28 -27.24 51.81
C THR A 157 -32.29 -28.29 51.30
N SER A 158 -31.00 -27.95 51.15
CA SER A 158 -29.92 -28.84 50.72
C SER A 158 -29.08 -29.34 51.90
N SER A 159 -28.16 -30.28 51.65
CA SER A 159 -27.36 -30.94 52.67
C SER A 159 -25.92 -31.24 52.22
N LEU A 160 -25.01 -31.44 53.18
CA LEU A 160 -23.63 -31.86 52.90
C LEU A 160 -23.57 -33.17 52.08
N PRO A 161 -24.32 -34.25 52.39
CA PRO A 161 -24.35 -35.45 51.56
C PRO A 161 -24.74 -35.20 50.11
N THR A 162 -25.72 -34.32 49.86
CA THR A 162 -26.15 -33.97 48.50
C THR A 162 -25.04 -33.23 47.74
N PHE A 163 -24.33 -32.30 48.39
CA PHE A 163 -23.14 -31.65 47.84
C PHE A 163 -22.04 -32.67 47.52
N GLN A 164 -21.68 -33.53 48.47
CA GLN A 164 -20.64 -34.54 48.30
C GLN A 164 -20.97 -35.50 47.15
N ARG A 165 -22.24 -35.91 47.02
CA ARG A 165 -22.71 -36.76 45.93
C ARG A 165 -22.63 -36.07 44.58
N ALA A 166 -23.05 -34.81 44.46
CA ALA A 166 -22.91 -34.02 43.24
C ALA A 166 -21.44 -33.85 42.82
N PHE A 167 -20.55 -33.56 43.78
CA PHE A 167 -19.10 -33.47 43.55
C PHE A 167 -18.54 -34.82 43.06
N TYR A 168 -18.90 -35.91 43.74
CA TYR A 168 -18.48 -37.25 43.37
C TYR A 168 -18.93 -37.65 41.96
N ILE A 169 -20.17 -37.33 41.57
CA ILE A 169 -20.67 -37.61 40.22
C ILE A 169 -19.89 -36.81 39.18
N LEU A 170 -19.63 -35.52 39.40
CA LEU A 170 -18.83 -34.72 38.48
C LEU A 170 -17.39 -35.22 38.32
N THR A 171 -16.76 -35.70 39.40
CA THR A 171 -15.41 -36.30 39.29
C THR A 171 -15.43 -37.59 38.46
N LYS A 172 -16.48 -38.42 38.57
CA LYS A 172 -16.68 -39.57 37.66
C LYS A 172 -16.90 -39.14 36.20
N VAL A 173 -17.72 -38.12 35.97
CA VAL A 173 -17.96 -37.60 34.61
C VAL A 173 -16.66 -37.07 34.00
N ALA A 174 -15.86 -36.34 34.78
CA ALA A 174 -14.57 -35.81 34.35
C ALA A 174 -13.55 -36.90 33.98
N TYR A 175 -13.64 -38.07 34.63
CA TYR A 175 -12.81 -39.24 34.34
C TYR A 175 -13.20 -39.97 33.05
N TYR A 176 -14.44 -39.79 32.55
CA TYR A 176 -14.95 -40.56 31.40
C TYR A 176 -14.09 -40.40 30.14
N LYS A 177 -13.84 -39.16 29.71
CA LYS A 177 -13.03 -38.81 28.54
C LYS A 177 -12.44 -37.40 28.69
N SER A 178 -11.31 -37.15 28.03
CA SER A 178 -10.61 -35.86 28.09
C SER A 178 -11.45 -34.67 27.65
N TRP A 179 -12.29 -34.82 26.63
CA TRP A 179 -13.08 -33.71 26.06
C TRP A 179 -14.13 -33.13 27.01
N ILE A 180 -14.58 -33.87 28.06
CA ILE A 180 -15.54 -33.35 29.05
C ILE A 180 -14.86 -32.89 30.34
N SER A 181 -13.61 -33.30 30.55
CA SER A 181 -12.88 -33.12 31.81
C SER A 181 -12.75 -31.64 32.19
N GLU A 182 -12.35 -30.79 31.22
CA GLU A 182 -12.20 -29.35 31.43
C GLU A 182 -13.50 -28.69 31.91
N SER A 183 -14.63 -29.05 31.28
CA SER A 183 -15.94 -28.49 31.65
C SER A 183 -16.36 -28.93 33.05
N CYS A 184 -16.11 -30.19 33.42
CA CYS A 184 -16.35 -30.67 34.78
C CYS A 184 -15.46 -29.95 35.80
N GLY A 185 -14.17 -29.78 35.52
CA GLY A 185 -13.24 -29.06 36.38
C GLY A 185 -13.68 -27.61 36.63
N TRP A 186 -14.14 -26.93 35.58
CA TRP A 186 -14.70 -25.58 35.71
C TRP A 186 -15.98 -25.56 36.55
N VAL A 187 -16.91 -26.49 36.35
CA VAL A 187 -18.14 -26.57 37.18
C VAL A 187 -17.81 -26.91 38.64
N LEU A 188 -16.84 -27.79 38.90
CA LEU A 188 -16.37 -28.09 40.26
C LEU A 188 -15.76 -26.85 40.93
N MET A 189 -14.99 -26.05 40.18
CA MET A 189 -14.49 -24.77 40.68
C MET A 189 -15.64 -23.82 41.05
N GLN A 190 -16.62 -23.64 40.14
CA GLN A 190 -17.81 -22.83 40.40
C GLN A 190 -18.63 -23.37 41.58
N MET A 191 -18.65 -24.69 41.77
CA MET A 191 -19.35 -25.34 42.86
C MET A 191 -18.75 -25.01 44.25
N MET A 192 -17.49 -24.58 44.31
CA MET A 192 -16.79 -24.30 45.55
C MET A 192 -16.78 -22.81 45.92
N LEU A 193 -16.87 -21.91 44.95
CA LEU A 193 -16.84 -20.46 45.21
C LEU A 193 -17.92 -19.98 46.20
N PRO A 194 -19.19 -20.46 46.14
CA PRO A 194 -20.21 -20.07 47.11
C PRO A 194 -19.95 -20.53 48.56
N LEU A 195 -18.97 -21.41 48.78
CA LEU A 195 -18.55 -21.87 50.11
C LEU A 195 -17.53 -20.92 50.77
N ALA A 196 -17.02 -19.89 50.08
CA ALA A 196 -16.08 -18.92 50.62
C ALA A 196 -16.63 -18.18 51.86
N SER A 197 -15.76 -17.70 52.76
CA SER A 197 -16.17 -17.12 54.06
C SER A 197 -16.96 -15.83 53.96
N ASP A 198 -16.77 -15.11 52.88
CA ASP A 198 -17.40 -13.85 52.50
C ASP A 198 -18.68 -14.02 51.67
N SER A 199 -19.06 -15.26 51.32
CA SER A 199 -20.23 -15.56 50.50
C SER A 199 -21.55 -15.40 51.28
N ALA A 200 -22.47 -14.61 50.73
CA ALA A 200 -23.81 -14.41 51.30
C ALA A 200 -24.67 -15.69 51.33
N SER A 201 -24.38 -16.65 50.45
CA SER A 201 -25.09 -17.93 50.36
C SER A 201 -24.33 -19.08 51.02
N ARG A 202 -23.37 -18.80 51.91
CA ARG A 202 -22.55 -19.82 52.56
C ARG A 202 -23.41 -20.74 53.46
N PRO A 203 -23.47 -22.05 53.19
CA PRO A 203 -24.22 -22.98 54.04
C PRO A 203 -23.46 -23.28 55.35
N ALA A 204 -24.18 -23.69 56.40
CA ALA A 204 -23.58 -24.00 57.70
C ALA A 204 -22.54 -25.15 57.65
N TRP A 205 -22.71 -26.08 56.72
CA TRP A 205 -21.81 -27.22 56.48
C TRP A 205 -20.63 -26.89 55.54
N ALA A 206 -20.44 -25.63 55.12
CA ALA A 206 -19.41 -25.25 54.14
C ALA A 206 -17.98 -25.64 54.55
N ALA A 207 -17.62 -25.49 55.82
CA ALA A 207 -16.29 -25.85 56.31
C ALA A 207 -16.02 -27.36 56.21
N GLU A 208 -17.02 -28.19 56.56
CA GLU A 208 -16.95 -29.65 56.44
C GLU A 208 -16.87 -30.08 54.96
N ALA A 209 -17.60 -29.40 54.07
CA ALA A 209 -17.51 -29.65 52.62
C ALA A 209 -16.10 -29.35 52.08
N LEU A 210 -15.51 -28.22 52.45
CA LEU A 210 -14.18 -27.81 51.99
C LEU A 210 -13.09 -28.77 52.51
N ASP A 211 -13.16 -29.19 53.77
CA ASP A 211 -12.24 -30.19 54.34
C ASP A 211 -12.37 -31.56 53.66
N TRP A 212 -13.60 -31.97 53.33
CA TRP A 212 -13.86 -33.20 52.58
C TRP A 212 -13.32 -33.14 51.15
N VAL A 213 -13.51 -32.02 50.45
CA VAL A 213 -12.92 -31.79 49.12
C VAL A 213 -11.40 -31.82 49.20
N ALA A 214 -10.80 -31.14 50.18
CA ALA A 214 -9.34 -31.17 50.41
C ALA A 214 -8.83 -32.60 50.67
N SER A 215 -9.59 -33.40 51.42
CA SER A 215 -9.26 -34.81 51.68
C SER A 215 -9.23 -35.67 50.42
N SER A 216 -10.00 -35.31 49.39
CA SER A 216 -10.00 -36.02 48.09
C SER A 216 -8.67 -35.86 47.34
N PHE A 217 -7.88 -34.81 47.63
CA PHE A 217 -6.55 -34.61 47.05
C PHE A 217 -5.44 -35.42 47.73
N THR A 218 -5.68 -35.98 48.92
CA THR A 218 -4.67 -36.75 49.68
C THR A 218 -4.22 -38.00 48.93
N ALA A 219 -5.11 -38.63 48.16
CA ALA A 219 -4.84 -39.84 47.37
C ALA A 219 -4.55 -39.54 45.89
N THR A 220 -4.42 -38.26 45.50
CA THR A 220 -4.21 -37.86 44.11
C THR A 220 -2.71 -37.84 43.79
N HIS A 221 -2.27 -38.75 42.92
CA HIS A 221 -0.85 -38.88 42.53
C HIS A 221 -0.46 -38.13 41.24
N SER A 222 -1.44 -37.67 40.44
CA SER A 222 -1.20 -36.96 39.19
C SER A 222 -2.01 -35.66 39.14
N LEU A 223 -1.34 -34.56 38.83
CA LEU A 223 -1.98 -33.26 38.61
C LEU A 223 -2.41 -33.10 37.15
N SER A 224 -3.52 -32.41 36.97
CA SER A 224 -4.11 -31.94 35.71
C SER A 224 -4.38 -30.43 35.80
N PRO A 225 -4.54 -29.72 34.67
CA PRO A 225 -4.95 -28.31 34.66
C PRO A 225 -6.16 -28.02 35.54
N GLU A 226 -7.16 -28.91 35.56
CA GLU A 226 -8.37 -28.78 36.36
C GLU A 226 -8.08 -28.91 37.85
N THR A 227 -7.28 -29.91 38.26
CA THR A 227 -6.89 -30.05 39.68
C THR A 227 -6.05 -28.86 40.15
N VAL A 228 -5.21 -28.28 39.29
CA VAL A 228 -4.47 -27.05 39.61
C VAL A 228 -5.45 -25.90 39.86
N ALA A 229 -6.47 -25.74 39.02
CA ALA A 229 -7.52 -24.72 39.22
C ALA A 229 -8.28 -24.92 40.54
N LEU A 230 -8.61 -26.17 40.90
CA LEU A 230 -9.27 -26.48 42.18
C LEU A 230 -8.37 -26.18 43.37
N ILE A 231 -7.07 -26.52 43.30
CA ILE A 231 -6.09 -26.22 44.35
C ILE A 231 -5.95 -24.70 44.52
N LEU A 232 -5.79 -23.95 43.43
CA LEU A 232 -5.71 -22.48 43.46
C LEU A 232 -6.98 -21.86 44.08
N THR A 233 -8.14 -22.38 43.71
CA THR A 233 -9.43 -21.92 44.25
C THR A 233 -9.54 -22.19 45.75
N LEU A 234 -9.19 -23.40 46.19
CA LEU A 234 -9.16 -23.77 47.61
C LEU A 234 -8.17 -22.92 48.41
N SER A 235 -6.96 -22.72 47.89
CA SER A 235 -5.96 -21.86 48.51
C SER A 235 -6.44 -20.42 48.66
N ARG A 236 -7.32 -19.95 47.77
CA ARG A 236 -7.94 -18.62 47.85
C ARG A 236 -9.07 -18.55 48.88
N ILE A 237 -9.99 -19.51 48.87
CA ILE A 237 -11.22 -19.43 49.69
C ILE A 237 -11.10 -20.08 51.07
N ALA A 238 -10.09 -20.93 51.28
CA ALA A 238 -9.82 -21.68 52.51
C ALA A 238 -8.30 -21.93 52.70
N PRO A 239 -7.49 -20.87 52.84
CA PRO A 239 -6.03 -20.98 52.96
C PRO A 239 -5.57 -21.83 54.15
N GLU A 240 -6.37 -21.92 55.21
CA GLU A 240 -6.10 -22.72 56.42
C GLU A 240 -6.01 -24.22 56.17
N LEU A 241 -6.56 -24.73 55.05
CA LEU A 241 -6.52 -26.15 54.72
C LEU A 241 -5.13 -26.61 54.31
N ASN A 242 -4.24 -25.72 53.86
CA ASN A 242 -2.87 -26.04 53.41
C ASN A 242 -2.82 -27.28 52.50
N ILE A 243 -3.54 -27.22 51.37
CA ILE A 243 -3.75 -28.37 50.49
C ILE A 243 -2.43 -28.92 49.93
N GLY A 244 -1.48 -28.05 49.57
CA GLY A 244 -0.17 -28.49 49.07
C GLY A 244 0.57 -29.41 50.05
N GLY A 245 0.39 -29.21 51.36
CA GLY A 245 0.95 -30.08 52.40
C GLY A 245 0.15 -31.37 52.64
N ARG A 246 -1.13 -31.42 52.26
CA ARG A 246 -2.01 -32.60 52.43
C ARG A 246 -1.91 -33.61 51.29
N MET A 247 -1.32 -33.24 50.16
CA MET A 247 -1.15 -34.13 49.01
C MET A 247 -0.15 -35.27 49.30
N SER A 248 -0.25 -36.37 48.54
CA SER A 248 0.68 -37.50 48.62
C SER A 248 1.26 -37.85 47.23
N PRO A 249 2.55 -37.55 46.97
CA PRO A 249 3.49 -36.85 47.84
C PRO A 249 3.13 -35.36 48.02
N PRO A 250 3.56 -34.71 49.12
CA PRO A 250 3.31 -33.30 49.33
C PRO A 250 4.05 -32.46 48.28
N LEU A 251 3.49 -31.29 47.95
CA LEU A 251 4.18 -30.32 47.10
C LEU A 251 5.49 -29.87 47.79
N LYS A 252 6.51 -29.51 46.98
CA LYS A 252 7.79 -29.02 47.52
C LYS A 252 7.63 -27.75 48.35
N HIS A 253 6.56 -26.99 48.09
CA HIS A 253 6.10 -25.88 48.89
C HIS A 253 4.56 -25.87 48.94
N PRO A 254 3.91 -25.49 50.06
CA PRO A 254 2.46 -25.40 50.18
C PRO A 254 1.73 -24.62 49.08
N CYS A 255 2.29 -23.46 48.68
CA CYS A 255 1.79 -22.66 47.56
C CYS A 255 2.21 -23.28 46.23
N ILE A 256 1.24 -23.64 45.38
CA ILE A 256 1.48 -24.28 44.08
C ILE A 256 2.22 -23.37 43.07
N LEU A 257 2.11 -22.05 43.24
CA LEU A 257 2.79 -21.05 42.40
C LEU A 257 4.20 -20.67 42.91
N ALA A 258 4.67 -21.27 44.01
CA ALA A 258 6.00 -20.99 44.55
C ALA A 258 7.12 -21.53 43.64
N THR A 259 8.28 -20.87 43.67
CA THR A 259 9.45 -21.19 42.83
C THR A 259 9.81 -22.69 42.80
N PRO A 260 9.83 -23.43 43.93
CA PRO A 260 10.15 -24.87 43.92
C PRO A 260 9.18 -25.74 43.10
N ASN A 261 7.96 -25.27 42.87
CA ASN A 261 6.89 -26.00 42.20
C ASN A 261 6.76 -25.64 40.70
N LEU A 262 7.46 -24.63 40.18
CA LEU A 262 7.29 -24.16 38.80
C LEU A 262 7.55 -25.26 37.75
N THR A 263 8.57 -26.12 37.94
CA THR A 263 8.84 -27.22 37.02
C THR A 263 7.74 -28.28 37.01
N LEU A 264 7.10 -28.52 38.17
CA LEU A 264 5.94 -29.40 38.27
C LEU A 264 4.77 -28.77 37.48
N LEU A 265 4.50 -27.49 37.71
CA LEU A 265 3.44 -26.75 37.05
C LEU A 265 3.64 -26.69 35.53
N ALA A 266 4.87 -26.47 35.08
CA ALA A 266 5.26 -26.52 33.66
C ALA A 266 4.90 -27.86 33.01
N ASN A 267 5.22 -28.99 33.65
CA ASN A 267 4.87 -30.30 33.12
C ASN A 267 3.35 -30.52 33.06
N VAL A 268 2.63 -30.10 34.11
CA VAL A 268 1.17 -30.25 34.19
C VAL A 268 0.47 -29.39 33.14
N LEU A 269 0.86 -28.12 32.98
CA LEU A 269 0.20 -27.21 32.03
C LEU A 269 0.62 -27.43 30.58
N ARG A 270 1.75 -28.11 30.35
CA ARG A 270 2.15 -28.63 29.03
C ARG A 270 1.28 -29.80 28.58
N GLU A 271 0.72 -30.56 29.52
CA GLU A 271 0.00 -31.80 29.28
C GLU A 271 -1.50 -31.61 29.52
N GLY A 272 -2.34 -31.77 28.50
CA GLY A 272 -3.80 -31.73 28.63
C GLY A 272 -4.39 -32.99 29.28
N ALA A 273 -3.81 -33.44 30.39
CA ALA A 273 -4.24 -34.64 31.11
C ALA A 273 -5.65 -34.48 31.67
N SER A 274 -6.44 -35.55 31.68
CA SER A 274 -7.79 -35.53 32.26
C SER A 274 -7.74 -35.56 33.78
N MET A 275 -8.70 -34.88 34.41
CA MET A 275 -8.84 -34.84 35.85
C MET A 275 -9.10 -36.25 36.43
N HIS A 276 -8.37 -36.59 37.49
CA HIS A 276 -8.48 -37.87 38.18
C HIS A 276 -8.36 -37.71 39.70
N LEU A 277 -9.49 -37.81 40.40
CA LEU A 277 -9.60 -37.71 41.86
C LEU A 277 -10.15 -38.99 42.51
N GLN A 278 -10.24 -40.09 41.75
CA GLN A 278 -10.80 -41.37 42.20
C GLN A 278 -9.69 -42.41 42.37
N PRO A 279 -9.17 -42.64 43.59
CA PRO A 279 -7.99 -43.48 43.81
C PRO A 279 -8.22 -44.96 43.51
N ASP A 280 -9.47 -45.39 43.42
CA ASP A 280 -9.91 -46.74 43.09
C ASP A 280 -9.96 -47.02 41.57
N MET A 281 -9.81 -45.99 40.74
CA MET A 281 -9.85 -46.09 39.28
C MET A 281 -8.44 -45.95 38.67
N PRO A 282 -8.11 -46.63 37.56
CA PRO A 282 -6.79 -46.49 36.92
C PRO A 282 -6.62 -45.09 36.31
N PRO A 283 -5.39 -44.57 36.14
CA PRO A 283 -5.18 -43.25 35.57
C PRO A 283 -5.77 -43.15 34.13
N PRO A 284 -6.39 -42.01 33.77
CA PRO A 284 -7.01 -41.84 32.46
C PRO A 284 -5.93 -41.82 31.35
N LYS A 285 -6.29 -42.34 30.17
CA LYS A 285 -5.40 -42.26 29.00
C LYS A 285 -5.22 -40.79 28.58
N PRO A 286 -4.03 -40.38 28.13
CA PRO A 286 -3.80 -39.01 27.66
C PRO A 286 -4.77 -38.66 26.52
N GLY A 287 -5.37 -37.48 26.62
CA GLY A 287 -6.38 -37.00 25.68
C GLY A 287 -5.78 -36.59 24.34
N THR A 288 -6.63 -36.53 23.30
CA THR A 288 -6.30 -35.86 22.04
C THR A 288 -6.06 -34.37 22.31
N TRP A 289 -5.06 -33.79 21.65
CA TRP A 289 -4.74 -32.37 21.76
C TRP A 289 -5.95 -31.48 21.43
N SER A 290 -6.05 -30.32 22.10
CA SER A 290 -7.10 -29.32 21.91
C SER A 290 -6.50 -27.98 21.48
N ALA A 291 -7.08 -27.34 20.47
CA ALA A 291 -6.69 -26.01 20.02
C ALA A 291 -6.98 -24.92 21.06
N LYS A 292 -7.96 -25.15 21.94
CA LYS A 292 -8.34 -24.20 22.99
C LYS A 292 -7.41 -24.33 24.19
N LEU A 293 -6.89 -23.20 24.66
CA LEU A 293 -6.10 -23.13 25.89
C LEU A 293 -6.99 -23.48 27.12
N PRO A 294 -6.52 -24.35 28.04
CA PRO A 294 -7.26 -24.68 29.26
C PRO A 294 -7.58 -23.45 30.13
N PHE A 295 -8.78 -23.39 30.71
CA PHE A 295 -9.25 -22.23 31.50
C PHE A 295 -8.37 -21.86 32.71
N VAL A 296 -7.58 -22.80 33.25
CA VAL A 296 -6.69 -22.54 34.39
C VAL A 296 -5.66 -21.44 34.09
N TRP A 297 -5.30 -21.25 32.82
CA TRP A 297 -4.39 -20.18 32.43
C TRP A 297 -4.96 -18.79 32.67
N ASP A 298 -6.26 -18.59 32.42
CA ASP A 298 -6.91 -17.32 32.73
C ASP A 298 -6.89 -17.09 34.24
N LEU A 299 -7.21 -18.10 35.05
CA LEU A 299 -7.13 -18.00 36.52
C LEU A 299 -5.72 -17.64 37.02
N ILE A 300 -4.67 -18.29 36.52
CA ILE A 300 -3.29 -18.00 36.93
C ILE A 300 -2.87 -16.59 36.51
N LEU A 301 -3.21 -16.17 35.29
CA LEU A 301 -2.86 -14.84 34.79
C LEU A 301 -3.60 -13.75 35.56
N ASP A 302 -4.88 -13.92 35.86
CA ASP A 302 -5.67 -12.98 36.67
C ASP A 302 -5.04 -12.85 38.07
N MET A 303 -4.68 -13.96 38.72
CA MET A 303 -3.97 -13.90 40.01
C MET A 303 -2.66 -13.11 39.94
N TYR A 304 -1.84 -13.32 38.92
CA TYR A 304 -0.55 -12.64 38.78
C TYR A 304 -0.65 -11.18 38.38
N LEU A 305 -1.57 -10.83 37.48
CA LEU A 305 -1.62 -9.52 36.82
C LEU A 305 -2.63 -8.57 37.49
N ASP A 306 -3.61 -9.08 38.23
CA ASP A 306 -4.54 -8.28 39.04
C ASP A 306 -4.04 -8.07 40.49
N GLY A 307 -2.86 -8.60 40.83
CA GLY A 307 -2.24 -8.42 42.14
C GLY A 307 -2.81 -9.31 43.25
N GLU A 308 -3.58 -10.35 42.90
CA GLU A 308 -4.17 -11.32 43.83
C GLU A 308 -3.25 -12.52 44.14
N ALA A 309 -2.01 -12.52 43.64
CA ALA A 309 -1.07 -13.61 43.82
C ALA A 309 -0.69 -13.76 45.31
N PRO A 310 -0.63 -14.99 45.85
CA PRO A 310 -0.13 -15.24 47.20
C PRO A 310 1.27 -14.67 47.41
N ALA A 311 1.58 -14.21 48.62
CA ALA A 311 2.88 -13.61 48.94
C ALA A 311 4.06 -14.58 48.70
N GLU A 312 3.81 -15.89 48.82
CA GLU A 312 4.80 -16.95 48.58
C GLU A 312 4.87 -17.41 47.12
N ALA A 313 4.11 -16.80 46.21
CA ALA A 313 4.20 -17.09 44.77
C ALA A 313 5.54 -16.62 44.20
N ALA A 314 6.05 -17.35 43.21
CA ALA A 314 7.24 -16.92 42.46
C ALA A 314 6.96 -15.60 41.73
N PRO A 315 7.96 -14.72 41.52
CA PRO A 315 7.80 -13.54 40.66
C PRO A 315 7.23 -13.92 39.29
N PHE A 316 6.34 -13.09 38.74
CA PHE A 316 5.71 -13.39 37.45
C PHE A 316 6.72 -13.65 36.32
N ALA A 317 7.84 -12.93 36.31
CA ALA A 317 8.92 -13.14 35.33
C ALA A 317 9.50 -14.56 35.40
N ASP A 318 9.68 -15.13 36.60
CA ASP A 318 10.14 -16.51 36.77
C ASP A 318 9.07 -17.52 36.37
N PHE A 319 7.82 -17.27 36.74
CA PHE A 319 6.69 -18.09 36.29
C PHE A 319 6.62 -18.14 34.76
N PHE A 320 6.62 -16.98 34.10
CA PHE A 320 6.51 -16.88 32.66
C PHE A 320 7.71 -17.54 31.97
N ARG A 321 8.93 -17.32 32.46
CA ARG A 321 10.13 -17.98 31.92
C ARG A 321 10.05 -19.51 32.02
N VAL A 322 9.78 -20.06 33.21
CA VAL A 322 9.83 -21.52 33.42
C VAL A 322 8.63 -22.23 32.78
N VAL A 323 7.42 -21.70 32.99
CA VAL A 323 6.16 -22.38 32.64
C VAL A 323 5.74 -22.09 31.21
N VAL A 324 6.10 -20.93 30.64
CA VAL A 324 5.74 -20.54 29.26
C VAL A 324 6.95 -20.63 28.33
N ASP A 325 8.03 -19.88 28.58
CA ASP A 325 9.15 -19.78 27.64
C ASP A 325 9.93 -21.09 27.47
N GLU A 326 10.44 -21.63 28.58
CA GLU A 326 11.25 -22.85 28.62
C GLU A 326 10.45 -24.13 28.34
N THR A 327 9.11 -24.03 28.29
CA THR A 327 8.22 -25.17 28.15
C THR A 327 7.43 -25.14 26.84
N LEU A 328 6.61 -24.11 26.63
CA LEU A 328 5.74 -23.97 25.45
C LEU A 328 6.49 -23.45 24.22
N PHE A 329 7.54 -22.64 24.42
CA PHE A 329 8.40 -22.13 23.35
C PHE A 329 9.76 -22.82 23.23
N SER A 330 10.00 -23.89 24.00
CA SER A 330 11.23 -24.67 23.90
C SER A 330 11.53 -25.09 22.47
N THR A 331 12.81 -25.30 22.15
CA THR A 331 13.23 -25.73 20.81
C THR A 331 12.57 -27.05 20.40
N GLN A 332 12.32 -27.94 21.36
CA GLN A 332 11.65 -29.23 21.19
C GLN A 332 10.10 -29.16 21.29
N ALA A 333 9.52 -27.98 21.53
CA ALA A 333 8.07 -27.83 21.57
C ALA A 333 7.46 -27.93 20.17
N SER A 334 6.38 -28.73 20.07
CA SER A 334 5.61 -28.89 18.86
C SER A 334 4.87 -27.60 18.47
N PRO A 335 4.44 -27.44 17.21
CA PRO A 335 3.69 -26.25 16.79
C PRO A 335 2.41 -26.01 17.61
N GLU A 336 1.75 -27.07 18.05
CA GLU A 336 0.58 -27.02 18.93
C GLU A 336 0.88 -26.37 20.28
N ARG A 337 2.02 -26.72 20.89
CA ARG A 337 2.46 -26.15 22.17
C ARG A 337 2.88 -24.69 22.01
N LYS A 338 3.57 -24.36 20.91
CA LYS A 338 3.91 -22.97 20.57
C LYS A 338 2.66 -22.13 20.31
N SER A 339 1.61 -22.72 19.73
CA SER A 339 0.30 -22.08 19.59
C SER A 339 -0.32 -21.75 20.97
N TRP A 340 -0.30 -22.69 21.92
CA TRP A 340 -0.70 -22.39 23.30
C TRP A 340 0.17 -21.30 23.93
N GLY A 341 1.48 -21.32 23.70
CA GLY A 341 2.39 -20.26 24.14
C GLY A 341 1.96 -18.88 23.63
N PHE A 342 1.61 -18.75 22.35
CA PHE A 342 1.11 -17.50 21.78
C PHE A 342 -0.24 -17.10 22.41
N GLN A 343 -1.14 -18.05 22.63
CA GLN A 343 -2.43 -17.79 23.27
C GLN A 343 -2.29 -17.33 24.74
N VAL A 344 -1.28 -17.82 25.47
CA VAL A 344 -0.93 -17.34 26.81
C VAL A 344 -0.37 -15.93 26.71
N LEU A 345 0.55 -15.67 25.78
CA LEU A 345 1.12 -14.34 25.55
C LEU A 345 0.04 -13.31 25.20
N HIS A 346 -0.90 -13.63 24.31
CA HIS A 346 -1.98 -12.71 23.93
C HIS A 346 -2.84 -12.32 25.13
N ARG A 347 -3.21 -13.29 25.97
CA ARG A 347 -3.92 -13.06 27.23
C ARG A 347 -3.11 -12.20 28.21
N ALA A 348 -1.81 -12.45 28.31
CA ALA A 348 -0.92 -11.68 29.18
C ALA A 348 -0.75 -10.24 28.69
N LEU A 349 -0.55 -10.01 27.38
CA LEU A 349 -0.47 -8.67 26.77
C LEU A 349 -1.73 -7.84 27.04
N GLN A 350 -2.91 -8.48 27.03
CA GLN A 350 -4.18 -7.84 27.34
C GLN A 350 -4.34 -7.42 28.80
N ARG A 351 -3.53 -7.92 29.74
CA ARG A 351 -3.66 -7.64 31.18
C ARG A 351 -2.43 -6.97 31.80
N ALA A 352 -1.25 -7.17 31.21
CA ALA A 352 0.02 -6.72 31.76
C ALA A 352 0.11 -5.20 31.92
N SER A 353 0.69 -4.78 33.05
CA SER A 353 1.04 -3.40 33.35
C SER A 353 2.31 -2.97 32.60
N ALA A 354 2.59 -1.66 32.59
CA ALA A 354 3.79 -1.11 31.96
C ALA A 354 5.10 -1.72 32.50
N GLU A 355 5.14 -2.08 33.78
CA GLU A 355 6.30 -2.70 34.43
C GLU A 355 6.45 -4.17 34.05
N THR A 356 5.35 -4.89 33.84
CA THR A 356 5.37 -6.32 33.52
C THR A 356 5.62 -6.60 32.04
N LEU A 357 5.20 -5.70 31.15
CA LEU A 357 5.26 -5.87 29.69
C LEU A 357 6.64 -6.29 29.16
N PRO A 358 7.77 -5.67 29.57
CA PRO A 358 9.09 -6.07 29.06
C PRO A 358 9.47 -7.51 29.39
N PHE A 359 9.00 -8.05 30.52
CA PHE A 359 9.32 -9.41 30.96
C PHE A 359 8.60 -10.51 30.17
N LEU A 360 7.63 -10.14 29.32
CA LEU A 360 6.95 -11.08 28.43
C LEU A 360 7.83 -11.48 27.23
N PHE A 361 8.85 -10.69 26.87
CA PHE A 361 9.65 -10.88 25.66
C PHE A 361 10.91 -11.71 25.93
N THR A 362 10.69 -12.97 26.30
CA THR A 362 11.73 -13.94 26.69
C THR A 362 12.49 -14.56 25.50
N PRO A 363 13.65 -15.20 25.72
CA PRO A 363 14.54 -15.64 24.65
C PRO A 363 13.92 -16.63 23.64
N ASN A 364 13.22 -17.67 24.12
CA ASN A 364 12.67 -18.70 23.23
C ASN A 364 11.42 -18.21 22.49
N LEU A 365 10.60 -17.41 23.17
CA LEU A 365 9.49 -16.67 22.57
C LEU A 365 10.00 -15.77 21.44
N MET A 366 10.96 -14.89 21.71
CA MET A 366 11.46 -13.94 20.71
C MET A 366 12.03 -14.66 19.50
N ARG A 367 12.83 -15.71 19.72
CA ARG A 367 13.33 -16.56 18.63
C ARG A 367 12.19 -17.17 17.82
N THR A 368 11.17 -17.73 18.49
CA THR A 368 10.01 -18.32 17.82
C THR A 368 9.22 -17.28 17.05
N TRP A 369 8.99 -16.11 17.64
CA TRP A 369 8.18 -15.04 17.05
C TRP A 369 8.85 -14.43 15.82
N VAL A 370 10.13 -14.05 15.91
CA VAL A 370 10.90 -13.53 14.77
C VAL A 370 10.95 -14.56 13.65
N ASN A 371 11.19 -15.83 13.99
CA ASN A 371 11.18 -16.90 13.00
C ASN A 371 9.79 -17.00 12.34
N GLN A 372 8.70 -17.09 13.09
CA GLN A 372 7.37 -17.25 12.50
C GLN A 372 6.93 -16.03 11.67
N LEU A 373 7.41 -14.82 11.97
CA LEU A 373 7.13 -13.63 11.15
C LEU A 373 7.96 -13.55 9.86
N SER A 374 9.20 -14.05 9.86
CA SER A 374 10.13 -13.88 8.72
C SER A 374 9.65 -14.45 7.38
N VAL A 375 8.75 -15.44 7.38
CA VAL A 375 8.21 -16.07 6.17
C VAL A 375 6.72 -16.35 6.37
N SER A 376 5.89 -15.96 5.40
CA SER A 376 4.42 -16.03 5.47
C SER A 376 3.85 -17.45 5.46
N ASP A 377 4.53 -18.41 4.83
CA ASP A 377 4.10 -19.81 4.69
C ASP A 377 4.28 -20.65 5.98
N ARG A 378 4.83 -20.07 7.05
CA ARG A 378 5.04 -20.82 8.30
C ARG A 378 3.71 -21.06 9.02
N LEU A 379 3.54 -22.28 9.55
CA LEU A 379 2.31 -22.75 10.20
C LEU A 379 1.73 -21.81 11.28
N LEU A 380 2.58 -21.11 12.04
CA LEU A 380 2.14 -20.19 13.11
C LEU A 380 2.27 -18.71 12.71
N HIS A 381 2.46 -18.40 11.42
CA HIS A 381 2.59 -17.04 10.94
C HIS A 381 1.38 -16.17 11.33
N SER A 382 0.16 -16.69 11.16
CA SER A 382 -1.06 -15.98 11.58
C SER A 382 -1.09 -15.67 13.08
N MET A 383 -0.63 -16.58 13.94
CA MET A 383 -0.54 -16.31 15.39
C MET A 383 0.54 -15.29 15.71
N ALA A 384 1.67 -15.36 15.02
CA ALA A 384 2.77 -14.41 15.14
C ALA A 384 2.37 -12.99 14.69
N GLN A 385 1.62 -12.87 13.59
CA GLN A 385 1.03 -11.60 13.15
C GLN A 385 0.03 -11.05 14.17
N LYS A 386 -0.85 -11.89 14.73
CA LYS A 386 -1.75 -11.46 15.81
C LYS A 386 -0.99 -10.90 17.01
N THR A 387 0.17 -11.48 17.35
CA THR A 387 1.04 -10.93 18.41
C THR A 387 1.47 -9.50 18.10
N VAL A 388 1.79 -9.15 16.85
CA VAL A 388 2.12 -7.77 16.45
C VAL A 388 0.97 -6.81 16.78
N THR A 389 -0.26 -7.21 16.46
CA THR A 389 -1.46 -6.42 16.80
C THR A 389 -1.62 -6.24 18.30
N TYR A 390 -1.51 -7.32 19.09
CA TYR A 390 -1.63 -7.24 20.55
C TYR A 390 -0.51 -6.42 21.22
N VAL A 391 0.71 -6.45 20.68
CA VAL A 391 1.80 -5.59 21.16
C VAL A 391 1.48 -4.12 20.88
N GLY A 392 0.98 -3.80 19.68
CA GLY A 392 0.52 -2.45 19.35
C GLY A 392 -0.61 -1.96 20.26
N GLU A 393 -1.60 -2.81 20.56
CA GLU A 393 -2.69 -2.50 21.49
C GLU A 393 -2.19 -2.30 22.93
N ALA A 394 -1.26 -3.13 23.40
CA ALA A 394 -0.66 -3.00 24.72
C ALA A 394 0.10 -1.67 24.89
N VAL A 395 0.85 -1.26 23.87
CA VAL A 395 1.54 0.05 23.87
C VAL A 395 0.56 1.21 23.86
N LYS A 396 -0.52 1.14 23.07
CA LYS A 396 -1.56 2.18 23.06
C LYS A 396 -2.20 2.35 24.44
N ARG A 397 -2.38 1.26 25.19
CA ARG A 397 -2.89 1.33 26.58
C ARG A 397 -1.86 1.91 27.55
N SER A 398 -0.57 1.71 27.30
CA SER A 398 0.50 2.16 28.20
C SER A 398 1.72 2.69 27.42
N PRO A 399 1.66 3.94 26.91
CA PRO A 399 2.73 4.51 26.08
C PRO A 399 4.09 4.58 26.79
N THR A 400 4.09 4.68 28.13
CA THR A 400 5.30 4.70 28.95
C THR A 400 6.13 3.43 28.86
N ALA A 401 5.52 2.29 28.48
CA ALA A 401 6.21 1.02 28.27
C ALA A 401 6.87 0.91 26.89
N GLY A 402 6.51 1.79 25.94
CA GLY A 402 6.93 1.64 24.53
C GLY A 402 8.44 1.61 24.34
N ILE A 403 9.21 2.42 25.07
CA ILE A 403 10.68 2.40 25.00
C ILE A 403 11.24 1.09 25.53
N ALA A 404 10.76 0.65 26.70
CA ALA A 404 11.22 -0.60 27.31
C ALA A 404 10.91 -1.78 26.39
N LEU A 405 9.80 -1.74 25.64
CA LEU A 405 9.50 -2.74 24.63
C LEU A 405 10.41 -2.65 23.41
N VAL A 406 10.64 -1.45 22.87
CA VAL A 406 11.59 -1.26 21.74
C VAL A 406 12.97 -1.79 22.12
N THR A 407 13.45 -1.52 23.34
CA THR A 407 14.75 -2.03 23.79
C THR A 407 14.76 -3.56 23.97
N GLN A 408 13.65 -4.21 24.31
CA GLN A 408 13.56 -5.68 24.30
C GLN A 408 13.52 -6.25 22.86
N LEU A 409 12.75 -5.63 21.96
CA LEU A 409 12.63 -6.08 20.56
C LEU A 409 13.91 -5.92 19.75
N MET A 410 14.73 -4.92 20.09
CA MET A 410 16.01 -4.63 19.45
C MET A 410 17.22 -5.13 20.25
N GLY A 411 17.02 -5.51 21.51
CA GLY A 411 18.08 -5.86 22.46
C GLY A 411 18.59 -7.28 22.29
N GLU A 412 19.11 -7.84 23.40
CA GLU A 412 19.85 -9.11 23.44
C GLU A 412 19.11 -10.29 22.80
N HIS A 413 17.79 -10.39 23.02
CA HIS A 413 16.95 -11.48 22.51
C HIS A 413 16.22 -11.14 21.21
N GLY A 414 16.33 -9.88 20.79
CA GLY A 414 15.66 -9.32 19.63
C GLY A 414 16.55 -9.29 18.39
N ARG A 415 16.24 -8.38 17.46
CA ARG A 415 17.12 -8.06 16.33
C ARG A 415 17.19 -6.54 16.13
N PRO A 416 18.39 -5.97 15.90
CA PRO A 416 18.54 -4.54 15.62
C PRO A 416 17.76 -4.07 14.38
N ASN A 417 17.47 -4.98 13.44
CA ASN A 417 16.65 -4.76 12.25
C ASN A 417 15.34 -5.56 12.30
N PHE A 418 14.66 -5.61 13.45
CA PHE A 418 13.47 -6.44 13.68
C PHE A 418 12.42 -6.27 12.59
N ASP A 419 11.99 -5.03 12.30
CA ASP A 419 10.96 -4.72 11.30
C ASP A 419 11.32 -5.26 9.90
N ARG A 420 12.58 -5.08 9.49
CA ARG A 420 13.08 -5.59 8.20
C ARG A 420 13.09 -7.13 8.15
N VAL A 421 13.56 -7.80 9.20
CA VAL A 421 13.67 -9.27 9.24
C VAL A 421 12.30 -9.93 9.36
N THR A 422 11.36 -9.26 10.01
CA THR A 422 10.00 -9.77 10.23
C THR A 422 9.02 -9.33 9.15
N HIS A 423 9.42 -8.44 8.24
CA HIS A 423 8.54 -7.78 7.29
C HIS A 423 7.34 -7.10 7.97
N THR A 424 7.57 -6.51 9.14
CA THR A 424 6.55 -5.77 9.91
C THR A 424 6.96 -4.32 10.14
N LYS A 425 6.03 -3.51 10.67
CA LYS A 425 6.28 -2.14 11.13
C LYS A 425 6.07 -2.03 12.63
N THR A 426 6.48 -3.05 13.37
CA THR A 426 6.17 -3.18 14.80
C THR A 426 6.88 -2.09 15.59
N ILE A 427 8.18 -1.93 15.39
CA ILE A 427 8.97 -0.90 16.09
C ILE A 427 8.53 0.49 15.62
N GLU A 428 8.37 0.71 14.31
CA GLU A 428 7.89 1.99 13.79
C GLU A 428 6.53 2.39 14.38
N SER A 429 5.60 1.43 14.48
CA SER A 429 4.29 1.66 15.11
C SER A 429 4.40 1.99 16.60
N ILE A 430 5.30 1.33 17.34
CA ILE A 430 5.51 1.64 18.76
C ILE A 430 6.07 3.06 18.90
N LEU A 431 7.10 3.41 18.12
CA LEU A 431 7.72 4.74 18.14
C LEU A 431 6.73 5.85 17.76
N SER A 432 5.82 5.61 16.82
CA SER A 432 4.78 6.59 16.43
C SER A 432 3.78 6.92 17.53
N SER A 433 3.65 6.04 18.54
CA SER A 433 2.73 6.23 19.68
C SER A 433 3.39 6.89 20.89
N LEU A 434 4.72 7.08 20.86
CA LEU A 434 5.44 7.76 21.92
C LEU A 434 5.24 9.28 21.85
N ASP A 435 5.24 9.91 23.02
CA ASP A 435 5.32 11.36 23.14
C ASP A 435 6.78 11.85 22.94
N GLU A 436 6.97 13.17 22.92
CA GLU A 436 8.29 13.79 22.75
C GLU A 436 9.29 13.34 23.83
N ALA A 437 8.85 13.22 25.09
CA ALA A 437 9.67 12.69 26.18
C ALA A 437 10.08 11.23 25.93
N GLY A 438 9.19 10.44 25.33
CA GLY A 438 9.44 9.07 24.92
C GLY A 438 10.52 8.97 23.84
N ILE A 439 10.41 9.78 22.79
CA ILE A 439 11.41 9.85 21.71
C ILE A 439 12.76 10.31 22.26
N GLN A 440 12.79 11.30 23.16
CA GLN A 440 14.02 11.80 23.77
C GLN A 440 14.76 10.73 24.58
N LYS A 441 14.03 9.92 25.35
CA LYS A 441 14.58 8.77 26.06
C LYS A 441 15.10 7.68 25.10
N TYR A 442 14.44 7.45 23.97
CA TYR A 442 14.94 6.54 22.93
C TYR A 442 16.22 7.06 22.27
N LEU A 443 16.30 8.36 21.96
CA LEU A 443 17.53 9.00 21.47
C LEU A 443 18.67 8.88 22.49
N ALA A 444 18.39 9.06 23.79
CA ALA A 444 19.37 8.84 24.86
C ALA A 444 19.88 7.40 24.88
N TYR A 445 19.01 6.40 24.69
CA TYR A 445 19.41 5.00 24.54
C TYR A 445 20.33 4.79 23.32
N LEU A 446 19.98 5.32 22.15
CA LEU A 446 20.82 5.21 20.94
C LEU A 446 22.19 5.86 21.13
N ARG A 447 22.24 7.02 21.81
CA ARG A 447 23.51 7.68 22.18
C ARG A 447 24.34 6.80 23.11
N ASN A 448 23.73 6.18 24.12
CA ASN A 448 24.42 5.27 25.03
C ASN A 448 25.00 4.05 24.29
N VAL A 449 24.30 3.53 23.28
CA VAL A 449 24.83 2.46 22.41
C VAL A 449 26.04 2.97 21.62
N ALA A 450 25.98 4.18 21.04
CA ALA A 450 27.09 4.76 20.30
C ALA A 450 28.35 5.06 21.16
N TYR A 451 28.14 5.31 22.46
CA TYR A 451 29.19 5.59 23.45
C TYR A 451 29.59 4.39 24.32
N ALA A 452 29.02 3.19 24.07
CA ALA A 452 29.26 2.03 24.92
C ALA A 452 30.77 1.73 25.04
N PRO A 453 31.27 1.41 26.26
CA PRO A 453 32.66 1.03 26.45
C PRO A 453 32.93 -0.29 25.73
N ALA A 454 33.91 -0.28 24.84
CA ALA A 454 34.34 -1.46 24.09
C ALA A 454 35.85 -1.63 24.21
N ASP A 455 36.33 -2.87 24.04
CA ASP A 455 37.76 -3.14 23.99
C ASP A 455 38.39 -2.42 22.79
N VAL A 456 39.56 -1.83 22.99
CA VAL A 456 40.22 -0.97 22.00
C VAL A 456 40.62 -1.76 20.75
N ASP A 457 40.72 -3.08 20.87
CA ASP A 457 41.09 -4.00 19.81
C ASP A 457 39.93 -4.39 18.88
N ASP A 458 38.65 -4.16 19.24
CA ASP A 458 37.48 -4.52 18.41
C ASP A 458 36.85 -3.31 17.69
N LYS A 459 37.67 -2.61 16.91
CA LYS A 459 37.26 -1.40 16.16
C LYS A 459 36.11 -1.66 15.18
N LYS A 460 36.01 -2.87 14.60
CA LYS A 460 34.98 -3.24 13.62
C LYS A 460 33.62 -3.39 14.29
N HIS A 461 33.56 -4.00 15.47
CA HIS A 461 32.33 -4.10 16.24
C HIS A 461 31.82 -2.71 16.67
N VAL A 462 32.71 -1.84 17.18
CA VAL A 462 32.36 -0.47 17.57
C VAL A 462 31.82 0.34 16.39
N ALA A 463 32.46 0.26 15.22
CA ALA A 463 31.99 0.94 14.02
C ALA A 463 30.59 0.45 13.60
N SER A 464 30.34 -0.86 13.66
CA SER A 464 29.03 -1.45 13.32
C SER A 464 27.94 -1.02 14.30
N GLN A 465 28.23 -0.95 15.60
CA GLN A 465 27.30 -0.46 16.61
C GLN A 465 26.94 1.01 16.40
N ARG A 466 27.94 1.86 16.13
CA ARG A 466 27.73 3.28 15.84
C ARG A 466 26.93 3.47 14.56
N GLN A 467 27.24 2.70 13.52
CA GLN A 467 26.48 2.72 12.29
C GLN A 467 25.01 2.41 12.53
N TRP A 468 24.74 1.35 13.29
CA TRP A 468 23.37 1.01 13.64
C TRP A 468 22.66 2.14 14.41
N ALA A 469 23.32 2.74 15.42
CA ALA A 469 22.72 3.85 16.17
C ALA A 469 22.42 5.06 15.28
N CYS A 470 23.34 5.41 14.38
CA CYS A 470 23.16 6.47 13.38
C CYS A 470 22.01 6.16 12.41
N ASP A 471 21.89 4.91 11.96
CA ASP A 471 20.81 4.47 11.07
C ASP A 471 19.44 4.56 11.77
N GLN A 472 19.35 4.21 13.06
CA GLN A 472 18.11 4.36 13.83
C GLN A 472 17.72 5.83 14.02
N MET A 473 18.69 6.71 14.31
CA MET A 473 18.42 8.15 14.42
C MET A 473 17.93 8.76 13.09
N LEU A 474 18.52 8.37 11.96
CA LEU A 474 18.01 8.75 10.64
C LEU A 474 16.62 8.17 10.37
N GLY A 475 16.36 6.93 10.79
CA GLY A 475 15.07 6.28 10.69
C GLY A 475 13.94 7.07 11.36
N LEU A 476 14.21 7.67 12.52
CA LEU A 476 13.26 8.57 13.20
C LEU A 476 12.93 9.81 12.35
N VAL A 477 13.93 10.44 11.74
CA VAL A 477 13.73 11.63 10.90
C VAL A 477 12.98 11.31 9.60
N ARG A 478 13.21 10.11 9.04
CA ARG A 478 12.54 9.60 7.84
C ARG A 478 11.10 9.18 8.07
N SER A 479 10.76 8.70 9.28
CA SER A 479 9.40 8.22 9.53
C SER A 479 8.40 9.37 9.44
N ASN A 480 7.36 9.15 8.64
CA ASN A 480 6.22 10.06 8.55
C ASN A 480 5.17 9.79 9.63
N LEU A 481 5.31 8.70 10.39
CA LEU A 481 4.40 8.32 11.47
C LEU A 481 4.81 8.95 12.82
N VAL A 482 6.09 9.29 12.98
CA VAL A 482 6.61 9.92 14.19
C VAL A 482 6.38 11.43 14.15
N ALA A 483 5.82 11.99 15.22
CA ALA A 483 5.61 13.43 15.32
C ALA A 483 6.95 14.18 15.37
N LYS A 484 7.18 15.03 14.37
CA LYS A 484 8.39 15.85 14.25
C LYS A 484 8.32 17.06 15.19
N SER A 485 9.31 17.21 16.06
CA SER A 485 9.49 18.43 16.88
C SER A 485 10.88 19.00 16.65
N ASP A 486 11.00 20.33 16.75
CA ASP A 486 12.26 21.02 16.54
C ASP A 486 13.33 20.61 17.57
N GLU A 487 12.93 20.23 18.77
CA GLU A 487 13.84 19.88 19.87
C GLU A 487 14.58 18.57 19.60
N TRP A 488 13.86 17.46 19.40
CA TRP A 488 14.52 16.16 19.20
C TRP A 488 15.22 16.08 17.83
N ILE A 489 14.70 16.77 16.81
CA ILE A 489 15.38 16.88 15.51
C ILE A 489 16.70 17.62 15.69
N ARG A 490 16.73 18.74 16.43
CA ARG A 490 17.97 19.44 16.75
C ARG A 490 18.96 18.54 17.47
N ASP A 491 18.52 17.69 18.39
CA ASP A 491 19.43 16.76 19.08
C ASP A 491 20.08 15.74 18.13
N VAL A 492 19.32 15.20 17.18
CA VAL A 492 19.86 14.32 16.12
C VAL A 492 20.88 15.07 15.25
N LEU A 493 20.55 16.30 14.84
CA LEU A 493 21.45 17.12 14.03
C LEU A 493 22.72 17.55 14.80
N VAL A 494 22.60 17.86 16.09
CA VAL A 494 23.74 18.16 16.97
C VAL A 494 24.65 16.95 17.10
N PHE A 495 24.09 15.75 17.26
CA PHE A 495 24.86 14.51 17.32
C PHE A 495 25.67 14.29 16.05
N PHE A 496 25.02 14.35 14.88
CA PHE A 496 25.70 14.12 13.60
C PHE A 496 26.70 15.23 13.25
N ALA A 497 26.37 16.51 13.45
CA ALA A 497 27.30 17.60 13.20
C ALA A 497 28.49 17.58 14.15
N GLY A 498 28.24 17.30 15.44
CA GLY A 498 29.27 17.26 16.47
C GLY A 498 30.32 16.17 16.25
N HIS A 499 29.91 14.98 15.82
CA HIS A 499 30.83 13.87 15.54
C HIS A 499 31.24 13.74 14.07
N GLY A 500 30.52 14.35 13.13
CA GLY A 500 30.85 14.31 11.70
C GLY A 500 31.81 15.40 11.26
N CYS A 501 31.68 16.62 11.80
CA CYS A 501 32.51 17.77 11.45
C CYS A 501 33.66 18.02 12.44
N PHE A 502 33.58 17.46 13.65
CA PHE A 502 34.55 17.70 14.72
C PHE A 502 34.99 16.43 15.43
N THR A 503 36.21 16.47 15.97
CA THR A 503 36.70 15.52 16.97
C THR A 503 36.55 16.16 18.36
N LEU A 504 35.78 15.50 19.24
CA LEU A 504 35.58 15.96 20.62
C LEU A 504 36.77 15.61 21.52
N VAL A 505 37.37 16.62 22.14
CA VAL A 505 38.55 16.45 23.01
C VAL A 505 38.20 16.60 24.49
N LYS A 506 37.17 17.41 24.79
CA LYS A 506 36.68 17.67 26.14
C LYS A 506 35.16 17.73 26.13
N SER A 507 34.55 17.53 27.29
CA SER A 507 33.11 17.69 27.45
C SER A 507 32.71 19.10 27.01
N PRO A 508 31.76 19.25 26.08
CA PRO A 508 31.35 20.57 25.59
C PRO A 508 30.50 21.30 26.64
N PRO A 509 30.42 22.63 26.60
CA PRO A 509 29.51 23.38 27.46
C PRO A 509 28.04 23.19 27.03
N ALA A 510 27.11 23.63 27.88
CA ALA A 510 25.69 23.67 27.54
C ALA A 510 25.45 24.58 26.31
N PRO A 511 24.51 24.21 25.41
CA PRO A 511 23.54 23.12 25.52
C PRO A 511 24.02 21.76 24.98
N TRP A 512 25.23 21.67 24.43
CA TRP A 512 25.69 20.48 23.69
C TRP A 512 25.96 19.26 24.58
N ASN A 513 26.27 19.47 25.86
CA ASN A 513 26.52 18.39 26.83
C ASN A 513 25.30 17.48 27.08
N ASN A 514 24.09 17.89 26.68
CA ASN A 514 22.89 17.06 26.77
C ASN A 514 22.88 15.94 25.70
N VAL A 515 23.63 16.12 24.60
CA VAL A 515 23.63 15.25 23.42
C VAL A 515 25.02 14.64 23.18
N LEU A 516 26.06 15.44 23.35
CA LEU A 516 27.43 15.06 23.02
C LEU A 516 28.19 14.65 24.28
N GLN A 517 28.83 13.48 24.18
CA GLN A 517 29.75 12.95 25.18
C GLN A 517 31.10 12.66 24.51
N VAL A 518 32.19 12.82 25.26
CA VAL A 518 33.51 12.39 24.79
C VAL A 518 33.53 10.86 24.76
N PRO A 519 33.66 10.24 23.57
CA PRO A 519 33.61 8.79 23.45
C PRO A 519 34.91 8.17 23.98
N THR A 520 34.82 7.00 24.63
CA THR A 520 35.99 6.29 25.17
C THR A 520 36.95 5.87 24.05
N VAL A 521 36.40 5.41 22.92
CA VAL A 521 37.12 5.20 21.66
C VAL A 521 36.75 6.34 20.72
N PRO A 522 37.69 7.15 20.19
CA PRO A 522 37.36 8.23 19.26
C PRO A 522 36.58 7.75 18.03
N PHE A 523 35.77 8.62 17.44
CA PHE A 523 35.15 8.36 16.14
C PHE A 523 36.25 8.48 15.08
N ASN A 524 36.48 7.40 14.34
CA ASN A 524 37.44 7.37 13.24
C ASN A 524 36.83 7.99 11.98
N GLU A 525 37.67 8.21 10.97
CA GLU A 525 37.29 8.86 9.71
C GLU A 525 36.05 8.24 9.05
N SER A 526 35.95 6.91 8.98
CA SER A 526 34.78 6.24 8.37
C SER A 526 33.47 6.47 9.11
N VAL A 527 33.49 6.53 10.45
CA VAL A 527 32.28 6.84 11.23
C VAL A 527 31.97 8.34 11.20
N GLN A 528 32.99 9.19 11.12
CA GLN A 528 32.81 10.64 10.93
C GLN A 528 32.14 10.93 9.58
N GLU A 529 32.60 10.28 8.51
CA GLU A 529 31.99 10.32 7.18
C GLU A 529 30.54 9.83 7.23
N LEU A 530 30.29 8.70 7.89
CA LEU A 530 28.94 8.21 8.09
C LEU A 530 28.03 9.25 8.78
N CYS A 531 28.51 9.92 9.84
CA CYS A 531 27.74 10.97 10.52
C CYS A 531 27.42 12.13 9.57
N ARG A 532 28.34 12.55 8.69
CA ARG A 532 28.10 13.60 7.70
C ARG A 532 27.07 13.16 6.65
N LEU A 533 27.20 11.95 6.11
CA LEU A 533 26.21 11.39 5.17
C LEU A 533 24.82 11.28 5.81
N ARG A 534 24.72 10.89 7.09
CA ARG A 534 23.44 10.83 7.82
C ARG A 534 22.88 12.22 8.12
N LEU A 535 23.74 13.21 8.41
CA LEU A 535 23.34 14.62 8.53
C LEU A 535 22.70 15.12 7.22
N GLN A 536 23.37 14.90 6.10
CA GLN A 536 22.88 15.27 4.76
C GLN A 536 21.56 14.55 4.43
N ALA A 537 21.46 13.26 4.75
CA ALA A 537 20.22 12.50 4.59
C ALA A 537 19.07 13.07 5.45
N CYS A 538 19.32 13.42 6.72
CA CYS A 538 18.33 14.08 7.57
C CYS A 538 17.84 15.39 6.93
N LEU A 539 18.77 16.23 6.45
CA LEU A 539 18.42 17.51 5.82
C LEU A 539 17.62 17.35 4.52
N THR A 540 17.84 16.27 3.76
CA THR A 540 17.07 15.94 2.56
C THR A 540 15.60 15.62 2.88
N GLU A 541 15.36 14.95 4.01
CA GLU A 541 14.00 14.58 4.46
C GLU A 541 13.25 15.75 5.12
N LEU A 542 13.99 16.72 5.66
CA LEU A 542 13.44 17.89 6.36
C LEU A 542 13.07 19.00 5.36
N LYS A 543 12.01 18.78 4.59
CA LYS A 543 11.54 19.70 3.52
C LYS A 543 10.88 21.01 4.02
N GLY A 544 10.69 21.19 5.33
CA GLY A 544 10.05 22.37 5.95
C GLY A 544 11.03 23.33 6.63
N SER A 545 10.54 24.47 7.08
CA SER A 545 11.27 25.37 7.99
C SER A 545 11.01 25.01 9.46
N THR A 546 11.90 25.44 10.36
CA THR A 546 11.68 25.38 11.81
C THR A 546 10.48 26.22 12.23
N SER A 547 10.06 26.14 13.50
CA SER A 547 9.03 27.03 14.07
C SER A 547 9.38 28.52 13.95
N GLU A 548 10.67 28.85 13.76
CA GLU A 548 11.19 30.20 13.54
C GLU A 548 11.29 30.57 12.04
N ASP A 549 10.66 29.78 11.17
CA ASP A 549 10.66 29.91 9.70
C ASP A 549 12.07 29.92 9.08
N ARG A 550 12.97 29.11 9.63
CA ARG A 550 14.34 28.98 9.13
C ARG A 550 14.60 27.60 8.53
N ALA A 551 15.23 27.55 7.37
CA ALA A 551 15.59 26.30 6.71
C ALA A 551 16.62 25.50 7.52
N TRP A 552 16.44 24.18 7.64
CA TRP A 552 17.31 23.30 8.41
C TRP A 552 18.80 23.35 8.05
N PRO A 553 19.22 23.45 6.76
CA PRO A 553 20.63 23.61 6.42
C PRO A 553 21.26 24.86 7.06
N LEU A 554 20.53 25.97 7.13
CA LEU A 554 20.99 27.20 7.80
C LEU A 554 21.09 27.03 9.32
N VAL A 555 20.17 26.27 9.93
CA VAL A 555 20.21 25.94 11.36
C VAL A 555 21.44 25.11 11.69
N VAL A 556 21.73 24.07 10.90
CA VAL A 556 22.93 23.23 11.06
C VAL A 556 24.20 24.05 10.88
N LEU A 557 24.25 24.92 9.88
CA LEU A 557 25.39 25.80 9.67
C LEU A 557 25.65 26.71 10.88
N ASP A 558 24.62 27.26 11.50
CA ASP A 558 24.76 28.06 12.71
C ASP A 558 25.24 27.24 13.91
N LEU A 559 24.77 25.99 14.05
CA LEU A 559 25.27 25.06 15.06
C LEU A 559 26.77 24.80 14.88
N ILE A 560 27.20 24.48 13.66
CA ILE A 560 28.60 24.23 13.33
C ILE A 560 29.47 25.46 13.59
N LYS A 561 29.01 26.66 13.20
CA LYS A 561 29.70 27.93 13.51
C LYS A 561 29.85 28.15 15.01
N ALA A 562 28.82 27.83 15.79
CA ALA A 562 28.87 27.97 17.24
C ALA A 562 29.86 26.97 17.88
N MET A 563 29.87 25.72 17.42
CA MET A 563 30.83 24.70 17.86
C MET A 563 32.27 25.07 17.50
N ALA A 564 32.52 25.57 16.29
CA ALA A 564 33.85 25.98 15.82
C ALA A 564 34.49 27.13 16.64
N LYS A 565 33.66 27.97 17.29
CA LYS A 565 34.16 29.02 18.20
C LYS A 565 34.77 28.42 19.48
N GLU A 566 34.29 27.25 19.93
CA GLU A 566 34.75 26.60 21.15
C GLU A 566 35.91 25.61 20.88
N LYS A 567 37.05 26.17 20.45
CA LYS A 567 38.26 25.44 20.06
C LYS A 567 38.86 24.51 21.13
N LYS A 568 38.44 24.67 22.40
CA LYS A 568 38.89 23.83 23.51
C LYS A 568 38.23 22.45 23.53
N CYS A 569 36.99 22.36 23.03
CA CYS A 569 36.19 21.13 23.06
C CYS A 569 36.11 20.50 21.66
N PHE A 570 35.96 21.31 20.62
CA PHE A 570 35.80 20.86 19.23
C PHE A 570 37.07 21.14 18.42
N LYS A 571 37.69 20.09 17.88
CA LYS A 571 38.73 20.20 16.85
C LYS A 571 38.12 19.90 15.49
N THR A 572 38.27 20.81 14.53
CA THR A 572 37.74 20.61 13.18
C THR A 572 38.41 19.42 12.50
N THR A 573 37.64 18.68 11.70
CA THR A 573 38.13 17.57 10.88
C THR A 573 38.43 18.00 9.43
N SER A 574 37.94 19.16 9.00
CA SER A 574 38.14 19.67 7.65
C SER A 574 39.58 20.11 7.38
N THR A 575 40.03 19.92 6.13
CA THR A 575 41.35 20.36 5.66
C THR A 575 41.46 21.90 5.65
N PRO A 576 42.68 22.47 5.68
CA PRO A 576 42.86 23.92 5.56
C PRO A 576 42.28 24.51 4.26
N VAL A 577 42.32 23.74 3.16
CA VAL A 577 41.75 24.15 1.86
C VAL A 577 40.23 24.24 1.94
N ALA A 578 39.58 23.22 2.50
CA ALA A 578 38.14 23.24 2.76
C ALA A 578 37.74 24.41 3.66
N GLN A 579 38.53 24.75 4.68
CA GLN A 579 38.27 25.88 5.57
C GLN A 579 38.30 27.22 4.84
N ASP A 580 39.25 27.44 3.94
CA ASP A 580 39.34 28.66 3.13
C ASP A 580 38.15 28.79 2.17
N ARG A 581 37.79 27.72 1.46
CA ARG A 581 36.59 27.63 0.61
C ARG A 581 35.32 27.99 1.42
N MET A 582 35.16 27.38 2.59
CA MET A 582 34.02 27.67 3.45
C MET A 582 34.00 29.12 3.97
N GLU A 583 35.15 29.71 4.30
CA GLU A 583 35.22 31.11 4.76
C GLU A 583 34.75 32.09 3.68
N ARG A 584 35.11 31.84 2.41
CA ARG A 584 34.59 32.59 1.24
C ARG A 584 33.06 32.49 1.14
N ALA A 585 32.50 31.29 1.22
CA ALA A 585 31.05 31.08 1.21
C ALA A 585 30.33 31.73 2.41
N LEU A 586 30.95 31.73 3.58
CA LEU A 586 30.43 32.39 4.77
C LEU A 586 30.40 33.91 4.65
N GLU A 587 31.40 34.51 4.00
CA GLU A 587 31.38 35.94 3.73
C GLU A 587 30.27 36.31 2.73
N MET A 588 30.04 35.49 1.70
CA MET A 588 28.90 35.65 0.80
C MET A 588 27.56 35.61 1.55
N LEU A 589 27.35 34.68 2.49
CA LEU A 589 26.12 34.64 3.30
C LEU A 589 25.89 35.96 4.06
N LYS A 590 26.94 36.55 4.63
CA LYS A 590 26.83 37.85 5.32
C LYS A 590 26.45 38.98 4.37
N GLN A 591 26.93 38.93 3.12
CA GLN A 591 26.56 39.91 2.09
C GLN A 591 25.09 39.74 1.67
N LEU A 592 24.63 38.49 1.52
CA LEU A 592 23.23 38.18 1.21
C LEU A 592 22.26 38.58 2.34
N ASP A 593 22.64 38.42 3.61
CA ASP A 593 21.85 38.91 4.75
C ASP A 593 21.68 40.43 4.73
N LYS A 594 22.75 41.16 4.38
CA LYS A 594 22.71 42.62 4.21
C LYS A 594 21.88 43.04 2.99
N ALA A 595 21.89 42.26 1.91
CA ALA A 595 21.08 42.51 0.73
C ALA A 595 19.58 42.27 1.02
N SER A 596 19.24 41.13 1.61
CA SER A 596 17.87 40.75 1.97
C SER A 596 17.20 41.75 2.93
N SER A 597 17.94 42.25 3.93
CA SER A 597 17.42 43.26 4.87
C SER A 597 17.16 44.64 4.25
N LYS A 598 17.82 44.97 3.13
CA LYS A 598 17.62 46.23 2.39
C LYS A 598 16.55 46.13 1.32
N ASP A 599 16.29 44.93 0.83
CA ASP A 599 15.33 44.71 -0.24
C ASP A 599 13.89 44.77 0.27
N LYS A 600 13.00 45.36 -0.53
CA LYS A 600 11.57 45.45 -0.25
C LYS A 600 10.74 44.50 -1.13
N ASN A 601 11.33 43.91 -2.16
CA ASN A 601 10.65 42.95 -3.01
C ASN A 601 10.62 41.57 -2.34
N ASP A 602 9.43 41.04 -2.10
CA ASP A 602 9.24 39.76 -1.43
C ASP A 602 9.67 38.56 -2.32
N GLU A 603 9.57 38.69 -3.64
CA GLU A 603 10.09 37.69 -4.60
C GLU A 603 11.62 37.61 -4.51
N GLN A 604 12.29 38.77 -4.51
CA GLN A 604 13.74 38.84 -4.38
C GLN A 604 14.23 38.32 -3.02
N LYS A 605 13.49 38.57 -1.94
CA LYS A 605 13.79 37.97 -0.63
C LYS A 605 13.67 36.45 -0.66
N THR A 606 12.68 35.91 -1.37
CA THR A 606 12.48 34.47 -1.54
C THR A 606 13.65 33.86 -2.31
N HIS A 607 14.07 34.47 -3.42
CA HIS A 607 15.27 34.08 -4.17
C HIS A 607 16.53 34.11 -3.29
N ILE A 608 16.75 35.19 -2.53
CA ILE A 608 17.90 35.29 -1.62
C ILE A 608 17.86 34.18 -0.56
N GLN A 609 16.68 33.87 -0.01
CA GLN A 609 16.54 32.84 1.01
C GLN A 609 16.77 31.41 0.47
N ALA A 610 16.27 31.11 -0.74
CA ALA A 610 16.55 29.87 -1.44
C ALA A 610 18.06 29.73 -1.73
N PHE A 611 18.67 30.80 -2.25
CA PHE A 611 20.11 30.84 -2.54
C PHE A 611 20.94 30.65 -1.25
N LYS A 612 20.60 31.33 -0.15
CA LYS A 612 21.27 31.14 1.15
C LYS A 612 21.21 29.70 1.65
N THR A 613 20.10 29.02 1.42
CA THR A 613 19.92 27.61 1.82
C THR A 613 20.84 26.70 1.00
N MET A 614 20.93 26.94 -0.31
CA MET A 614 21.84 26.21 -1.19
C MET A 614 23.32 26.47 -0.85
N VAL A 615 23.70 27.71 -0.54
CA VAL A 615 25.05 28.04 -0.06
C VAL A 615 25.38 27.32 1.24
N ALA A 616 24.43 27.27 2.18
CA ALA A 616 24.60 26.51 3.40
C ALA A 616 24.79 25.01 3.11
N ALA A 617 24.05 24.45 2.17
CA ALA A 617 24.21 23.06 1.75
C ALA A 617 25.59 22.78 1.14
N VAL A 618 26.07 23.66 0.25
CA VAL A 618 27.43 23.52 -0.33
C VAL A 618 28.49 23.57 0.77
N ILE A 619 28.39 24.50 1.73
CA ILE A 619 29.32 24.55 2.88
C ILE A 619 29.33 23.22 3.65
N LEU A 620 28.18 22.56 3.83
CA LEU A 620 28.10 21.28 4.54
C LEU A 620 28.76 20.14 3.77
N VAL A 621 28.72 20.16 2.43
CA VAL A 621 29.41 19.18 1.58
C VAL A 621 30.90 19.48 1.49
N THR A 622 31.31 20.75 1.46
CA THR A 622 32.74 21.16 1.48
C THR A 622 33.48 20.68 2.75
N TYR A 623 32.79 20.24 3.80
CA TYR A 623 33.44 19.58 4.94
C TYR A 623 34.08 18.22 4.59
N GLU A 624 33.60 17.56 3.54
CA GLU A 624 34.09 16.27 3.03
C GLU A 624 35.23 16.41 2.01
N ASP A 625 35.47 17.64 1.57
CA ASP A 625 36.29 18.01 0.42
C ASP A 625 37.71 17.44 0.50
N THR A 626 38.00 16.49 -0.41
CA THR A 626 39.33 15.97 -0.70
C THR A 626 40.09 16.96 -1.58
N ASP A 627 41.42 16.94 -1.57
CA ASP A 627 42.24 17.94 -2.30
C ASP A 627 41.91 18.05 -3.81
N ASP A 628 41.32 17.01 -4.42
CA ASP A 628 40.96 16.94 -5.84
C ASP A 628 39.51 17.33 -6.19
N ALA A 629 38.65 17.70 -5.23
CA ALA A 629 37.26 18.01 -5.54
C ALA A 629 37.09 19.43 -6.15
N PRO A 630 36.18 19.59 -7.14
CA PRO A 630 35.96 20.86 -7.84
C PRO A 630 35.48 21.95 -6.87
N ASP A 631 35.93 23.20 -7.09
CA ASP A 631 35.57 24.32 -6.20
C ASP A 631 34.10 24.73 -6.42
N LEU A 632 33.21 24.16 -5.60
CA LEU A 632 31.77 24.41 -5.64
C LEU A 632 31.38 25.82 -5.17
N VAL A 633 32.29 26.54 -4.51
CA VAL A 633 32.00 27.81 -3.87
C VAL A 633 32.13 28.96 -4.86
N ASP A 634 33.14 28.95 -5.72
CA ASP A 634 33.45 30.09 -6.60
C ASP A 634 32.32 30.40 -7.58
N GLY A 635 31.73 29.38 -8.20
CA GLY A 635 30.55 29.56 -9.05
C GLY A 635 29.39 30.21 -8.30
N LEU A 636 29.09 29.76 -7.07
CA LEU A 636 28.03 30.36 -6.25
C LEU A 636 28.32 31.80 -5.87
N VAL A 637 29.58 32.11 -5.55
CA VAL A 637 30.01 33.47 -5.23
C VAL A 637 29.77 34.39 -6.43
N ASP A 638 30.15 33.98 -7.63
CA ASP A 638 30.01 34.79 -8.83
C ASP A 638 28.54 34.93 -9.27
N ALA A 639 27.76 33.85 -9.23
CA ALA A 639 26.31 33.89 -9.45
C ALA A 639 25.62 34.85 -8.46
N SER A 640 26.01 34.84 -7.18
CA SER A 640 25.43 35.72 -6.17
C SER A 640 25.71 37.20 -6.43
N LYS A 641 26.91 37.53 -6.94
CA LYS A 641 27.28 38.91 -7.25
C LYS A 641 26.39 39.45 -8.36
N LEU A 642 26.23 38.70 -9.45
CA LEU A 642 25.42 39.10 -10.59
C LEU A 642 23.91 39.14 -10.29
N LEU A 643 23.40 38.20 -9.49
CA LEU A 643 21.96 38.13 -9.16
C LEU A 643 21.52 39.16 -8.11
N PHE A 644 22.36 39.46 -7.11
CA PHE A 644 21.91 40.17 -5.91
C PHE A 644 22.72 41.43 -5.54
N LEU A 645 23.99 41.53 -5.95
CA LEU A 645 24.89 42.57 -5.42
C LEU A 645 25.28 43.63 -6.46
N GLU A 646 25.37 43.28 -7.74
CA GLU A 646 25.75 44.20 -8.80
C GLU A 646 24.55 44.94 -9.40
N LYS A 647 24.64 46.28 -9.45
CA LYS A 647 23.66 47.12 -10.16
C LYS A 647 23.97 47.11 -11.65
N LYS A 648 23.26 46.27 -12.43
CA LYS A 648 23.17 46.27 -13.92
C LYS A 648 24.35 46.98 -14.62
N LYS A 649 25.54 46.37 -14.60
CA LYS A 649 26.52 46.58 -15.67
C LYS A 649 26.25 45.54 -16.76
N LYS A 650 26.60 45.88 -18.01
CA LYS A 650 26.65 44.92 -19.12
C LYS A 650 27.73 43.87 -18.81
N SER A 651 27.39 42.85 -18.04
CA SER A 651 28.07 41.56 -18.12
C SER A 651 27.65 40.92 -19.46
N GLU A 652 28.57 40.23 -20.13
CA GLU A 652 28.26 39.49 -21.36
C GLU A 652 27.37 38.26 -21.08
N VAL A 653 27.47 37.69 -19.86
CA VAL A 653 26.66 36.55 -19.39
C VAL A 653 25.66 37.02 -18.33
N GLY A 654 24.41 36.58 -18.45
CA GLY A 654 23.33 36.91 -17.52
C GLY A 654 23.49 36.21 -16.16
N GLY A 655 23.09 36.85 -15.06
CA GLY A 655 23.18 36.25 -13.73
C GLY A 655 22.36 34.96 -13.55
N MET A 656 21.30 34.77 -14.35
CA MET A 656 20.49 33.55 -14.34
C MET A 656 21.15 32.40 -15.09
N GLU A 657 21.88 32.68 -16.18
CA GLU A 657 22.66 31.68 -16.92
C GLU A 657 23.72 31.09 -16.00
N LEU A 658 24.55 31.95 -15.37
CA LEU A 658 25.59 31.51 -14.43
C LEU A 658 25.03 30.71 -13.25
N PHE A 659 23.82 31.04 -12.80
CA PHE A 659 23.14 30.28 -11.76
C PHE A 659 22.66 28.92 -12.25
N VAL A 660 22.32 28.77 -13.53
CA VAL A 660 21.95 27.48 -14.11
C VAL A 660 23.17 26.57 -14.25
N ASP A 661 24.33 27.04 -14.73
CA ASP A 661 25.52 26.17 -14.72
C ASP A 661 26.10 25.91 -13.32
N VAL A 662 25.94 26.88 -12.41
CA VAL A 662 25.56 26.65 -11.00
C VAL A 662 25.02 25.27 -10.64
N LEU A 663 23.71 25.14 -10.92
CA LEU A 663 22.90 23.98 -10.60
C LEU A 663 23.35 22.74 -11.37
N ILE A 664 23.76 22.89 -12.63
CA ILE A 664 24.25 21.78 -13.46
C ILE A 664 25.51 21.16 -12.84
N GLY A 665 26.53 21.97 -12.50
CA GLY A 665 27.75 21.48 -11.86
C GLY A 665 27.49 20.84 -10.50
N LEU A 666 26.49 21.31 -9.74
CA LEU A 666 26.06 20.65 -8.51
C LEU A 666 25.32 19.31 -8.75
N LEU A 667 24.66 19.14 -9.90
CA LEU A 667 23.97 17.90 -10.28
C LEU A 667 24.92 16.85 -10.84
N GLU A 668 26.05 17.23 -11.44
CA GLU A 668 27.13 16.32 -11.84
C GLU A 668 27.66 15.53 -10.63
N ILE A 669 27.74 16.19 -9.47
CA ILE A 669 28.13 15.55 -8.22
C ILE A 669 27.08 14.51 -7.80
N SER A 670 27.54 13.31 -7.46
CA SER A 670 26.73 12.17 -7.04
C SER A 670 26.15 12.30 -5.62
N SER A 671 25.58 13.47 -5.27
CA SER A 671 24.97 13.75 -3.97
C SER A 671 23.45 13.88 -4.06
N ALA A 672 22.74 13.00 -3.35
CA ALA A 672 21.28 13.08 -3.20
C ALA A 672 20.84 14.36 -2.47
N PHE A 673 21.65 14.82 -1.51
CA PHE A 673 21.39 16.05 -0.77
C PHE A 673 21.52 17.28 -1.66
N LEU A 674 22.60 17.41 -2.44
CA LEU A 674 22.74 18.52 -3.38
C LEU A 674 21.62 18.53 -4.42
N ARG A 675 21.25 17.37 -4.97
CA ARG A 675 20.10 17.27 -5.90
C ARG A 675 18.80 17.80 -5.29
N ALA A 676 18.51 17.48 -4.03
CA ALA A 676 17.34 17.99 -3.34
C ALA A 676 17.41 19.51 -3.13
N MET A 677 18.60 20.05 -2.81
CA MET A 677 18.81 21.49 -2.64
C MET A 677 18.73 22.26 -3.97
N VAL A 678 19.29 21.70 -5.05
CA VAL A 678 19.15 22.21 -6.42
C VAL A 678 17.68 22.25 -6.83
N SER A 679 16.93 21.17 -6.56
CA SER A 679 15.49 21.12 -6.83
C SER A 679 14.71 22.21 -6.08
N GLN A 680 15.01 22.42 -4.80
CA GLN A 680 14.37 23.47 -3.99
C GLN A 680 14.73 24.87 -4.47
N ALA A 681 16.00 25.09 -4.85
CA ALA A 681 16.45 26.36 -5.38
C ALA A 681 15.83 26.64 -6.76
N PHE A 682 15.84 25.67 -7.68
CA PHE A 682 15.26 25.79 -9.01
C PHE A 682 13.77 26.13 -8.97
N ALA A 683 12.99 25.47 -8.10
CA ALA A 683 11.58 25.78 -7.90
C ALA A 683 11.35 27.24 -7.51
N ALA A 684 12.19 27.80 -6.64
CA ALA A 684 12.08 29.20 -6.22
C ALA A 684 12.38 30.18 -7.36
N PHE A 685 13.26 29.82 -8.30
CA PHE A 685 13.68 30.68 -9.42
C PHE A 685 12.96 30.36 -10.74
N SER A 686 12.04 29.38 -10.77
CA SER A 686 11.41 28.90 -12.01
C SER A 686 10.69 30.03 -12.76
N GLY A 687 10.10 30.99 -12.04
CA GLY A 687 9.44 32.17 -12.62
C GLY A 687 10.40 33.19 -13.27
N SER A 688 11.69 33.15 -12.95
CA SER A 688 12.72 34.08 -13.43
C SER A 688 13.58 33.51 -14.57
N MET A 689 13.28 32.29 -15.04
CA MET A 689 13.97 31.67 -16.17
C MET A 689 13.87 32.52 -17.43
N THR A 690 14.98 32.62 -18.17
CA THR A 690 15.10 33.30 -19.46
C THR A 690 15.18 32.29 -20.61
N LYS A 691 15.15 32.79 -21.85
CA LYS A 691 15.32 31.94 -23.04
C LYS A 691 16.70 31.26 -23.02
N GLU A 692 17.73 32.04 -22.75
CA GLU A 692 19.14 31.63 -22.76
C GLU A 692 19.44 30.62 -21.63
N SER A 693 18.85 30.81 -20.45
CA SER A 693 19.03 29.87 -19.33
C SER A 693 18.29 28.54 -19.50
N LEU A 694 17.20 28.52 -20.28
CA LEU A 694 16.57 27.25 -20.69
C LEU A 694 17.36 26.55 -21.80
N ASP A 695 17.92 27.31 -22.75
CA ASP A 695 18.82 26.76 -23.77
C ASP A 695 20.01 26.08 -23.13
N HIS A 696 20.59 26.69 -22.09
CA HIS A 696 21.66 26.05 -21.34
C HIS A 696 21.26 24.67 -20.78
N LEU A 697 20.05 24.51 -20.23
CA LEU A 697 19.59 23.19 -19.77
C LEU A 697 19.37 22.21 -20.93
N ILE A 698 18.95 22.69 -22.09
CA ILE A 698 18.74 21.86 -23.28
C ILE A 698 20.09 21.38 -23.84
N ASP A 699 21.09 22.26 -23.89
CA ASP A 699 22.42 21.96 -24.44
C ASP A 699 23.12 20.84 -23.65
N GLN A 700 22.87 20.75 -22.34
CA GLN A 700 23.37 19.66 -21.47
C GLN A 700 22.74 18.29 -21.73
N LEU A 701 21.77 18.17 -22.65
CA LEU A 701 21.14 16.90 -23.02
C LEU A 701 21.77 16.25 -24.26
N GLY A 702 22.88 16.79 -24.77
CA GLY A 702 23.65 16.17 -25.87
C GLY A 702 23.01 16.29 -27.25
N LEU A 703 22.10 17.25 -27.45
CA LEU A 703 21.36 17.43 -28.72
C LEU A 703 22.12 18.20 -29.81
N ASN A 704 23.26 18.80 -29.48
CA ASN A 704 24.02 19.69 -30.37
C ASN A 704 25.28 19.02 -30.96
N GLU A 705 25.49 17.73 -30.73
CA GLU A 705 26.51 16.96 -31.44
C GLU A 705 25.95 16.64 -32.83
N GLU A 706 26.44 17.32 -33.87
CA GLU A 706 26.00 17.12 -35.25
C GLU A 706 26.36 15.69 -35.70
N ASP A 707 25.35 14.81 -35.80
CA ASP A 707 25.47 13.49 -36.41
C ASP A 707 25.86 13.61 -37.91
N GLU A 708 27.14 13.39 -38.24
CA GLU A 708 27.63 13.32 -39.63
C GLU A 708 27.15 12.05 -40.39
N ASN A 709 26.30 11.19 -39.82
CA ASN A 709 25.96 9.88 -40.38
C ASN A 709 24.58 9.73 -41.06
N ASP A 710 23.80 10.81 -41.23
CA ASP A 710 22.45 10.72 -41.79
C ASP A 710 22.42 10.69 -43.34
N ALA A 711 23.04 9.68 -43.95
CA ALA A 711 23.06 9.48 -45.39
C ALA A 711 22.98 8.00 -45.85
N LYS A 712 22.06 7.19 -45.29
CA LYS A 712 21.64 5.94 -45.95
C LYS A 712 20.14 5.65 -45.79
N ALA A 713 19.33 6.46 -46.47
CA ALA A 713 18.00 6.03 -46.90
C ALA A 713 18.06 5.69 -48.40
N ASP A 714 18.01 4.40 -48.74
CA ASP A 714 17.28 3.79 -49.88
C ASP A 714 17.93 2.44 -50.28
N ASN A 715 17.23 1.32 -50.03
CA ASN A 715 16.73 0.49 -51.12
C ASN A 715 15.75 -0.56 -50.58
N GLY A 716 14.53 -0.53 -51.12
CA GLY A 716 13.50 -1.51 -50.78
C GLY A 716 13.63 -2.81 -51.56
N GLU A 717 13.15 -3.90 -50.97
CA GLU A 717 12.53 -5.00 -51.70
C GLU A 717 11.36 -5.55 -50.88
N ALA A 718 10.21 -5.61 -51.53
CA ALA A 718 8.97 -6.16 -51.00
C ALA A 718 8.86 -7.64 -51.37
N MET A 719 8.41 -8.49 -50.45
CA MET A 719 7.62 -9.67 -50.82
C MET A 719 6.57 -10.00 -49.76
N ASP A 720 5.33 -10.11 -50.25
CA ASP A 720 4.14 -10.69 -49.62
C ASP A 720 4.42 -12.10 -49.06
N GLU A 721 3.78 -12.45 -47.93
CA GLU A 721 2.86 -13.61 -47.90
C GLU A 721 1.93 -13.59 -46.67
N GLU A 722 0.83 -14.32 -46.83
CA GLU A 722 -0.49 -14.07 -46.28
C GLU A 722 -0.77 -14.62 -44.85
N VAL A 723 -1.69 -13.92 -44.21
CA VAL A 723 -2.66 -14.28 -43.16
C VAL A 723 -2.85 -15.78 -42.87
N ALA A 724 -2.73 -16.16 -41.59
CA ALA A 724 -3.59 -17.16 -40.97
C ALA A 724 -3.85 -16.80 -39.49
N GLU A 725 -5.10 -16.40 -39.21
CA GLU A 725 -5.68 -16.33 -37.86
C GLU A 725 -5.79 -17.72 -37.25
N SER A 726 -5.40 -17.85 -35.97
CA SER A 726 -6.06 -18.78 -35.05
C SER A 726 -5.98 -18.22 -33.62
N GLU A 727 -7.09 -17.66 -33.17
CA GLU A 727 -7.39 -17.38 -31.76
C GLU A 727 -7.38 -18.69 -30.95
N LEU A 728 -6.63 -18.74 -29.84
CA LEU A 728 -7.05 -19.42 -28.61
C LEU A 728 -6.43 -18.69 -27.41
N GLU A 729 -7.33 -18.33 -26.49
CA GLU A 729 -7.08 -17.79 -25.15
C GLU A 729 -6.32 -18.80 -24.28
N ASP A 730 -5.36 -18.34 -23.49
CA ASP A 730 -5.18 -18.74 -22.09
C ASP A 730 -4.35 -17.67 -21.36
N GLU A 731 -4.85 -17.23 -20.20
CA GLU A 731 -4.31 -16.21 -19.31
C GLU A 731 -3.23 -16.79 -18.35
N GLU A 732 -2.41 -15.88 -17.81
CA GLU A 732 -1.54 -15.98 -16.62
C GLU A 732 -0.18 -16.70 -16.75
N ASP A 733 0.89 -15.92 -16.96
CA ASP A 733 1.92 -15.67 -15.92
C ASP A 733 2.98 -14.65 -16.43
N GLU A 734 3.01 -13.47 -15.80
CA GLU A 734 4.07 -12.45 -15.94
C GLU A 734 5.27 -12.83 -15.05
N GLU A 735 6.35 -13.32 -15.63
CA GLU A 735 7.69 -13.15 -15.07
C GLU A 735 8.60 -12.48 -16.10
N ASP A 736 8.86 -11.20 -15.80
CA ASP A 736 9.69 -10.23 -16.51
C ASP A 736 11.17 -10.61 -16.38
N SER A 737 11.81 -11.03 -17.47
CA SER A 737 13.25 -11.22 -17.58
C SER A 737 13.70 -10.89 -19.00
N ASP A 738 13.68 -9.58 -19.29
CA ASP A 738 14.31 -8.99 -20.48
C ASP A 738 15.85 -9.15 -20.41
N GLU A 739 16.40 -10.12 -21.14
CA GLU A 739 17.80 -10.12 -21.61
C GLU A 739 17.78 -10.31 -23.14
N ASP A 740 17.49 -9.22 -23.86
CA ASP A 740 17.72 -9.11 -25.30
C ASP A 740 19.19 -8.68 -25.54
N GLU A 741 20.05 -9.64 -25.85
CA GLU A 741 21.37 -9.40 -26.48
C GLU A 741 21.20 -9.42 -28.01
N GLU A 742 21.02 -8.25 -28.64
CA GLU A 742 21.31 -8.09 -30.07
C GLU A 742 22.76 -7.62 -30.25
N GLU A 743 23.60 -8.53 -30.75
CA GLU A 743 24.97 -8.25 -31.21
C GLU A 743 24.92 -7.73 -32.65
N ASP A 744 25.07 -6.41 -32.85
CA ASP A 744 25.52 -5.82 -34.11
C ASP A 744 26.94 -5.28 -33.90
N GLU A 745 27.94 -6.07 -34.32
CA GLU A 745 29.35 -5.65 -34.38
C GLU A 745 29.63 -4.92 -35.71
N GLU A 746 29.71 -3.59 -35.69
CA GLU A 746 30.52 -2.84 -36.66
C GLU A 746 31.82 -2.41 -35.95
N GLU A 747 32.91 -3.16 -36.18
CA GLU A 747 34.25 -2.78 -35.72
C GLU A 747 34.81 -1.66 -36.62
N GLU A 748 34.91 -0.45 -36.08
CA GLU A 748 35.84 0.57 -36.59
C GLU A 748 37.25 0.29 -36.04
N GLU A 749 38.23 0.12 -36.94
CA GLU A 749 39.66 -0.04 -36.61
C GLU A 749 40.23 1.28 -36.05
N ASP A 750 40.35 1.39 -34.72
CA ASP A 750 41.10 2.45 -34.04
C ASP A 750 42.49 1.99 -33.58
N ASP A 751 43.44 2.93 -33.58
CA ASP A 751 44.86 2.75 -33.28
C ASP A 751 45.15 1.99 -31.97
N VAL A 752 45.99 0.96 -32.05
CA VAL A 752 46.32 0.03 -30.96
C VAL A 752 47.02 0.72 -29.78
N ASP A 753 46.42 0.65 -28.59
CA ASP A 753 46.89 1.20 -27.30
C ASP A 753 48.38 0.84 -26.99
N PRO A 754 49.26 1.83 -26.71
CA PRO A 754 50.66 1.61 -26.30
C PRO A 754 50.84 0.69 -25.08
N VAL A 755 49.88 0.68 -24.14
CA VAL A 755 49.90 -0.16 -22.94
C VAL A 755 49.59 -1.62 -23.29
N LEU A 756 48.66 -1.84 -24.22
CA LEU A 756 48.35 -3.16 -24.77
C LEU A 756 49.57 -3.72 -25.51
N ARG A 757 50.25 -2.91 -26.34
CA ARG A 757 51.51 -3.29 -27.00
C ARG A 757 52.59 -3.69 -26.00
N SER A 758 52.78 -2.93 -24.93
CA SER A 758 53.76 -3.21 -23.88
C SER A 758 53.48 -4.54 -23.17
N ARG A 759 52.21 -4.82 -22.82
CA ARG A 759 51.80 -6.08 -22.17
C ARG A 759 51.89 -7.28 -23.09
N VAL A 760 51.58 -7.11 -24.38
CA VAL A 760 51.78 -8.15 -25.41
C VAL A 760 53.27 -8.44 -25.60
N GLU A 761 54.13 -7.41 -25.70
CA GLU A 761 55.59 -7.59 -25.76
C GLU A 761 56.17 -8.28 -24.51
N GLU A 762 55.62 -7.99 -23.33
CA GLU A 762 56.02 -8.65 -22.08
C GLU A 762 55.57 -10.12 -22.04
N ALA A 763 54.39 -10.44 -22.59
CA ALA A 763 53.93 -11.81 -22.77
C ALA A 763 54.83 -12.61 -23.74
N PHE A 764 55.28 -11.99 -24.84
CA PHE A 764 56.27 -12.56 -25.78
C PHE A 764 57.65 -12.76 -25.15
N ARG A 765 58.08 -11.85 -24.25
CA ARG A 765 59.35 -11.99 -23.51
C ARG A 765 59.28 -13.08 -22.43
N ALA A 766 58.14 -13.22 -21.76
CA ALA A 766 57.97 -14.20 -20.68
C ALA A 766 57.91 -15.66 -21.16
N THR A 767 57.55 -15.91 -22.43
CA THR A 767 57.56 -17.24 -23.06
C THR A 767 58.88 -17.60 -23.75
N GLY A 768 59.88 -16.71 -23.74
CA GLY A 768 61.24 -17.00 -24.22
C GLY A 768 61.45 -16.83 -25.73
N ALA A 769 60.51 -16.26 -26.46
CA ALA A 769 60.58 -16.10 -27.93
C ALA A 769 61.45 -14.91 -28.41
N ALA A 770 62.07 -14.17 -27.49
CA ALA A 770 62.93 -13.02 -27.80
C ALA A 770 64.37 -13.29 -27.34
N ALA A 771 65.03 -14.24 -28.01
CA ALA A 771 66.49 -14.30 -28.03
C ALA A 771 66.95 -13.93 -29.45
N GLU A 772 67.51 -12.74 -29.59
CA GLU A 772 68.26 -12.32 -30.78
C GLU A 772 69.60 -13.07 -30.81
N ASP A 773 69.78 -14.03 -31.73
CA ASP A 773 71.04 -14.20 -32.48
C ASP A 773 70.82 -15.13 -33.70
N ASP A 774 71.43 -14.74 -34.82
CA ASP A 774 71.53 -15.46 -36.10
C ASP A 774 72.02 -16.91 -35.92
N ASP A 775 71.24 -17.91 -36.38
CA ASP A 775 71.70 -19.02 -37.23
C ASP A 775 70.51 -19.93 -37.60
N GLU A 776 70.48 -20.41 -38.85
CA GLU A 776 69.45 -21.29 -39.42
C GLU A 776 69.31 -22.62 -38.63
N ASP A 777 68.15 -22.83 -37.98
CA ASP A 777 67.53 -24.16 -37.79
C ASP A 777 66.06 -24.00 -37.35
N ASP A 778 65.16 -24.74 -38.01
CA ASP A 778 63.72 -24.87 -37.67
C ASP A 778 63.54 -25.38 -36.23
N GLU A 779 63.47 -24.49 -35.24
CA GLU A 779 62.90 -24.83 -33.93
C GLU A 779 61.37 -24.71 -34.02
N ASN A 780 60.73 -25.83 -34.32
CA ASN A 780 59.30 -26.03 -34.13
C ASN A 780 58.90 -25.54 -32.72
N PHE A 781 58.12 -24.47 -32.63
CA PHE A 781 57.32 -24.19 -31.44
C PHE A 781 56.52 -25.45 -31.12
N ASP A 782 56.70 -26.02 -29.93
CA ASP A 782 55.87 -27.11 -29.44
C ASP A 782 54.41 -26.62 -29.45
N ASP A 783 53.46 -27.41 -29.96
CA ASP A 783 52.04 -27.04 -30.05
C ASP A 783 51.51 -26.58 -28.67
N GLU A 784 52.06 -27.14 -27.59
CA GLU A 784 51.76 -26.79 -26.21
C GLU A 784 52.26 -25.38 -25.81
N GLN A 785 53.37 -24.90 -26.37
CA GLN A 785 53.89 -23.54 -26.13
C GLN A 785 53.10 -22.49 -26.91
N MET A 786 52.66 -22.80 -28.13
CA MET A 786 51.83 -21.90 -28.94
C MET A 786 50.43 -21.76 -28.33
N ALA A 787 49.85 -22.86 -27.83
CA ALA A 787 48.59 -22.84 -27.09
C ALA A 787 48.66 -21.99 -25.81
N GLN A 788 49.75 -22.09 -25.04
CA GLN A 788 49.94 -21.26 -23.83
C GLN A 788 50.12 -19.76 -24.13
N LEU A 789 50.65 -19.42 -25.30
CA LEU A 789 50.82 -18.03 -25.75
C LEU A 789 49.48 -17.45 -26.20
N ASP A 790 48.70 -18.21 -26.97
CA ASP A 790 47.33 -17.87 -27.37
C ASP A 790 46.38 -17.75 -26.17
N ASP A 791 46.45 -18.65 -25.19
CA ASP A 791 45.64 -18.59 -23.97
C ASP A 791 45.93 -17.31 -23.16
N LYS A 792 47.22 -16.94 -23.05
CA LYS A 792 47.62 -15.70 -22.35
C LYS A 792 47.22 -14.45 -23.12
N LEU A 793 47.37 -14.44 -24.44
CA LEU A 793 46.89 -13.34 -25.28
C LEU A 793 45.37 -13.20 -25.15
N ALA A 794 44.62 -14.30 -25.27
CA ALA A 794 43.17 -14.32 -25.12
C ALA A 794 42.72 -13.84 -23.72
N GLU A 795 43.45 -14.18 -22.65
CA GLU A 795 43.16 -13.67 -21.31
C GLU A 795 43.44 -12.17 -21.17
N ILE A 796 44.53 -11.67 -21.76
CA ILE A 796 44.86 -10.24 -21.79
C ILE A 796 43.81 -9.45 -22.59
N PHE A 797 43.41 -9.96 -23.77
CA PHE A 797 42.35 -9.35 -24.57
C PHE A 797 41.00 -9.40 -23.86
N ARG A 798 40.61 -10.54 -23.25
CA ARG A 798 39.37 -10.63 -22.44
C ARG A 798 39.36 -9.67 -21.25
N GLN A 799 40.47 -9.53 -20.52
CA GLN A 799 40.55 -8.59 -19.40
C GLN A 799 40.52 -7.13 -19.85
N HIS A 800 41.16 -6.79 -20.96
CA HIS A 800 41.15 -5.43 -21.51
C HIS A 800 39.76 -5.06 -22.05
N THR A 801 39.15 -5.92 -22.88
CA THR A 801 37.82 -5.72 -23.45
C THR A 801 36.75 -5.67 -22.35
N SER A 802 36.81 -6.55 -21.33
CA SER A 802 35.84 -6.51 -20.22
C SER A 802 36.04 -5.31 -19.29
N SER A 803 37.26 -4.80 -19.11
CA SER A 803 37.51 -3.60 -18.31
C SER A 803 37.05 -2.34 -19.04
N LYS A 804 37.34 -2.22 -20.34
CA LYS A 804 36.88 -1.11 -21.18
C LYS A 804 35.36 -1.10 -21.35
N ARG A 805 34.74 -2.28 -21.48
CA ARG A 805 33.26 -2.44 -21.48
C ARG A 805 32.65 -1.97 -20.16
N LYS A 806 33.20 -2.38 -19.01
CA LYS A 806 32.74 -1.91 -17.69
C LYS A 806 32.93 -0.41 -17.49
N GLU A 807 34.03 0.16 -17.97
CA GLU A 807 34.29 1.59 -17.91
C GLU A 807 33.27 2.37 -18.77
N ASN A 808 33.03 1.93 -20.00
CA ASN A 808 32.01 2.51 -20.88
C ASN A 808 30.60 2.37 -20.31
N GLU A 809 30.24 1.22 -19.72
CA GLU A 809 28.95 1.01 -19.03
C GLU A 809 28.76 1.97 -17.85
N ILE A 810 29.82 2.20 -17.06
CA ILE A 810 29.77 3.15 -15.93
C ILE A 810 29.56 4.58 -16.45
N ILE A 811 30.32 5.00 -17.48
CA ILE A 811 30.21 6.32 -18.09
C ILE A 811 28.79 6.51 -18.65
N GLN A 812 28.27 5.55 -19.42
CA GLN A 812 26.93 5.62 -20.01
C GLN A 812 25.84 5.70 -18.93
N ARG A 813 25.98 4.94 -17.84
CA ARG A 813 25.07 4.98 -16.70
C ARG A 813 25.11 6.33 -15.99
N ASP A 814 26.28 6.91 -15.78
CA ASP A 814 26.45 8.19 -15.11
C ASP A 814 25.92 9.35 -15.97
N THR A 815 26.18 9.33 -17.29
CA THR A 815 25.59 10.26 -18.28
C THR A 815 24.06 10.14 -18.30
N THR A 816 23.51 8.93 -18.31
CA THR A 816 22.06 8.68 -18.23
C THR A 816 21.45 9.25 -16.94
N LEU A 817 22.13 9.04 -15.80
CA LEU A 817 21.68 9.59 -14.53
C LEU A 817 21.74 11.13 -14.53
N PHE A 818 22.75 11.73 -15.16
CA PHE A 818 22.87 13.17 -15.30
C PHE A 818 21.78 13.78 -16.17
N HIS A 819 21.55 13.25 -17.38
CA HIS A 819 20.45 13.69 -18.26
C HIS A 819 19.08 13.60 -17.56
N ASN A 820 18.83 12.53 -16.81
CA ASN A 820 17.60 12.42 -16.02
C ASN A 820 17.45 13.51 -14.95
N LYS A 821 18.54 13.95 -14.30
CA LYS A 821 18.50 15.07 -13.35
C LYS A 821 18.14 16.39 -14.04
N ILE A 822 18.66 16.62 -15.25
CA ILE A 822 18.31 17.79 -16.07
C ILE A 822 16.84 17.72 -16.49
N LEU A 823 16.36 16.56 -16.93
CA LEU A 823 14.96 16.32 -17.25
C LEU A 823 14.03 16.53 -16.04
N ASP A 824 14.47 16.25 -14.81
CA ASP A 824 13.69 16.54 -13.60
C ASP A 824 13.54 18.06 -13.38
N LEU A 825 14.58 18.87 -13.67
CA LEU A 825 14.46 20.34 -13.64
C LEU A 825 13.50 20.84 -14.73
N ILE A 826 13.60 20.29 -15.94
CA ILE A 826 12.68 20.61 -17.04
C ILE A 826 11.25 20.23 -16.68
N GLU A 827 11.02 19.03 -16.13
CA GLU A 827 9.70 18.60 -15.67
C GLU A 827 9.14 19.56 -14.61
N MET A 828 9.98 19.97 -13.66
CA MET A 828 9.61 20.95 -12.63
C MET A 828 9.20 22.29 -13.25
N TYR A 829 9.99 22.81 -14.20
CA TYR A 829 9.66 24.04 -14.91
C TYR A 829 8.32 23.94 -15.65
N THR A 830 8.10 22.86 -16.42
CA THR A 830 6.83 22.67 -17.16
C THR A 830 5.61 22.60 -16.24
N LYS A 831 5.80 22.11 -15.01
CA LYS A 831 4.73 22.01 -14.00
C LYS A 831 4.43 23.37 -13.36
N GLU A 832 5.46 24.09 -12.93
CA GLU A 832 5.30 25.37 -12.22
C GLU A 832 4.96 26.53 -13.17
N GLN A 833 5.49 26.51 -14.39
CA GLN A 833 5.39 27.58 -15.37
C GLN A 833 4.59 27.17 -16.61
N SER A 834 3.62 26.26 -16.48
CA SER A 834 2.82 25.73 -17.61
C SER A 834 2.15 26.79 -18.51
N GLY A 835 1.86 27.98 -17.96
CA GLY A 835 1.30 29.12 -18.71
C GLY A 835 2.33 30.05 -19.38
N ASN A 836 3.64 29.83 -19.19
CA ASN A 836 4.70 30.68 -19.72
C ASN A 836 5.00 30.32 -21.19
N ALA A 837 5.13 31.32 -22.07
CA ALA A 837 5.49 31.16 -23.47
C ALA A 837 6.78 30.35 -23.70
N LEU A 838 7.76 30.47 -22.80
CA LEU A 838 9.04 29.77 -22.89
C LEU A 838 8.91 28.23 -22.86
N VAL A 839 7.81 27.70 -22.33
CA VAL A 839 7.54 26.26 -22.33
C VAL A 839 7.48 25.69 -23.75
N MET A 840 7.08 26.49 -24.75
CA MET A 840 7.06 26.06 -26.15
C MET A 840 8.46 25.73 -26.68
N ARG A 841 9.51 26.36 -26.13
CA ARG A 841 10.90 26.13 -26.50
C ARG A 841 11.40 24.73 -26.14
N LEU A 842 10.75 24.06 -25.19
CA LEU A 842 11.10 22.71 -24.74
C LEU A 842 10.54 21.62 -25.66
N LEU A 843 9.58 21.93 -26.53
CA LEU A 843 8.89 20.92 -27.33
C LEU A 843 9.80 20.27 -28.35
N ALA A 844 10.48 21.05 -29.19
CA ALA A 844 11.35 20.52 -30.24
C ALA A 844 12.54 19.71 -29.66
N PRO A 845 13.29 20.19 -28.65
CA PRO A 845 14.38 19.44 -28.04
C PRO A 845 13.92 18.14 -27.37
N LEU A 846 12.85 18.17 -26.56
CA LEU A 846 12.33 16.94 -25.93
C LEU A 846 11.77 15.96 -26.96
N PHE A 847 11.22 16.47 -28.08
CA PHE A 847 10.73 15.62 -29.16
C PHE A 847 11.91 14.98 -29.91
N ALA A 848 13.01 15.70 -30.13
CA ALA A 848 14.25 15.15 -30.64
C ALA A 848 14.82 14.06 -29.73
N LEU A 849 14.96 14.32 -28.42
CA LEU A 849 15.41 13.30 -27.45
C LEU A 849 14.50 12.07 -27.45
N SER A 850 13.18 12.24 -27.57
CA SER A 850 12.26 11.11 -27.60
C SER A 850 12.38 10.24 -28.86
N ARG A 851 13.01 10.76 -29.93
CA ARG A 851 13.35 10.01 -31.15
C ARG A 851 14.70 9.28 -31.03
N GLY A 852 15.43 9.46 -29.92
CA GLY A 852 16.80 8.98 -29.79
C GLY A 852 17.83 9.87 -30.48
N SER A 853 17.54 11.17 -30.67
CA SER A 853 18.55 12.12 -31.16
C SER A 853 19.57 12.44 -30.04
N GLY A 854 20.86 12.50 -30.40
CA GLY A 854 21.99 12.53 -29.49
C GLY A 854 22.31 11.12 -28.95
N ASP A 855 23.57 10.83 -28.62
CA ASP A 855 24.01 9.55 -28.01
C ASP A 855 23.41 9.36 -26.61
N VAL A 856 22.12 9.03 -26.58
CA VAL A 856 21.27 9.12 -25.39
C VAL A 856 20.54 7.79 -25.18
N SER A 857 20.61 7.26 -23.96
CA SER A 857 19.99 5.98 -23.63
C SER A 857 18.46 5.97 -23.78
N GLN A 858 17.90 4.79 -24.07
CA GLN A 858 16.45 4.60 -24.20
C GLN A 858 15.65 5.07 -22.98
N GLN A 859 16.25 5.01 -21.77
CA GLN A 859 15.62 5.50 -20.55
C GLN A 859 15.36 7.01 -20.59
N VAL A 860 16.32 7.80 -21.09
CA VAL A 860 16.18 9.26 -21.21
C VAL A 860 15.19 9.61 -22.33
N ALA A 861 15.23 8.89 -23.46
CA ALA A 861 14.26 9.06 -24.54
C ALA A 861 12.82 8.79 -24.06
N HIS A 862 12.63 7.72 -23.28
CA HIS A 862 11.34 7.40 -22.66
C HIS A 862 10.90 8.50 -21.69
N ARG A 863 11.80 9.00 -20.84
CA ARG A 863 11.53 10.08 -19.89
C ARG A 863 11.12 11.39 -20.58
N ALA A 864 11.83 11.79 -21.64
CA ALA A 864 11.48 12.94 -22.46
C ALA A 864 10.07 12.80 -23.08
N SER A 865 9.77 11.61 -23.62
CA SER A 865 8.45 11.26 -24.15
C SER A 865 7.34 11.36 -23.10
N GLN A 866 7.61 10.91 -21.86
CA GLN A 866 6.67 11.03 -20.74
C GLN A 866 6.41 12.50 -20.38
N ILE A 867 7.45 13.34 -20.29
CA ILE A 867 7.32 14.77 -19.98
C ILE A 867 6.45 15.47 -21.04
N LEU A 868 6.73 15.22 -22.33
CA LEU A 868 5.93 15.74 -23.45
C LEU A 868 4.45 15.34 -23.32
N ARG A 869 4.15 14.05 -23.13
CA ARG A 869 2.76 13.56 -23.07
C ARG A 869 2.03 14.04 -21.83
N ALA A 870 2.67 13.98 -20.66
CA ALA A 870 2.01 14.14 -19.36
C ALA A 870 1.95 15.60 -18.90
N ARG A 871 2.99 16.40 -19.17
CA ARG A 871 3.09 17.79 -18.69
C ARG A 871 2.72 18.81 -19.74
N LEU A 872 3.21 18.63 -20.97
CA LEU A 872 3.07 19.63 -22.04
C LEU A 872 1.78 19.44 -22.84
N CYS A 873 1.63 18.29 -23.52
CA CYS A 873 0.51 18.06 -24.44
C CYS A 873 -0.86 17.95 -23.75
N LYS A 874 -0.87 17.61 -22.45
CA LYS A 874 -2.07 17.50 -21.60
C LYS A 874 -2.23 18.68 -20.63
N ALA A 875 -1.44 19.75 -20.78
CA ALA A 875 -1.55 20.94 -19.94
C ALA A 875 -2.97 21.54 -20.02
N LYS A 876 -3.52 21.92 -18.85
CA LYS A 876 -4.83 22.59 -18.77
C LYS A 876 -4.75 24.05 -19.20
N GLU A 877 -3.64 24.71 -18.89
CA GLU A 877 -3.37 26.09 -19.28
C GLU A 877 -2.53 26.11 -20.56
N LEU A 878 -2.97 26.91 -21.54
CA LEU A 878 -2.20 27.14 -22.76
C LEU A 878 -1.20 28.28 -22.52
N PRO A 879 0.05 28.15 -23.02
CA PRO A 879 1.08 29.19 -22.91
C PRO A 879 0.61 30.56 -23.39
N ARG A 880 1.07 31.61 -22.70
CA ARG A 880 0.80 33.03 -22.99
C ARG A 880 2.08 33.84 -22.90
N GLY A 881 2.17 34.90 -23.69
CA GLY A 881 3.30 35.83 -23.68
C GLY A 881 3.78 36.14 -25.09
N ASP A 882 5.05 36.54 -25.18
CA ASP A 882 5.75 36.76 -26.44
C ASP A 882 6.16 35.41 -27.04
N LEU A 883 5.61 35.08 -28.21
CA LEU A 883 5.80 33.79 -28.88
C LEU A 883 6.49 34.03 -30.22
N ASP A 884 7.50 33.22 -30.52
CA ASP A 884 8.14 33.18 -31.84
C ASP A 884 7.28 32.37 -32.82
N ILE A 885 6.24 33.01 -33.35
CA ILE A 885 5.28 32.38 -34.27
C ILE A 885 6.00 31.77 -35.51
N PRO A 886 6.95 32.46 -36.18
CA PRO A 886 7.69 31.85 -37.28
C PRO A 886 8.39 30.53 -36.90
N ALA A 887 9.15 30.53 -35.81
CA ALA A 887 9.85 29.32 -35.34
C ALA A 887 8.86 28.19 -35.01
N MET A 888 7.75 28.50 -34.32
CA MET A 888 6.72 27.51 -34.00
C MET A 888 6.06 26.91 -35.26
N VAL A 889 5.86 27.72 -36.31
CA VAL A 889 5.31 27.22 -37.58
C VAL A 889 6.31 26.29 -38.27
N ASP A 890 7.61 26.59 -38.19
CA ASP A 890 8.64 25.72 -38.76
C ASP A 890 8.80 24.42 -37.96
N GLU A 891 8.73 24.47 -36.63
CA GLU A 891 8.69 23.28 -35.77
C GLU A 891 7.43 22.42 -36.02
N LEU A 892 6.28 23.05 -36.28
CA LEU A 892 5.05 22.36 -36.67
C LEU A 892 5.22 21.67 -38.03
N LYS A 893 5.84 22.33 -39.02
CA LYS A 893 6.16 21.71 -40.31
C LYS A 893 7.08 20.50 -40.14
N ALA A 894 8.17 20.65 -39.38
CA ALA A 894 9.10 19.56 -39.10
C ALA A 894 8.40 18.36 -38.42
N THR A 895 7.51 18.62 -37.46
CA THR A 895 6.68 17.58 -36.83
C THR A 895 5.82 16.85 -37.86
N HIS A 896 5.21 17.56 -38.81
CA HIS A 896 4.39 16.97 -39.87
C HIS A 896 5.20 16.25 -40.95
N GLU A 897 6.43 16.70 -41.24
CA GLU A 897 7.39 15.99 -42.09
C GLU A 897 7.76 14.65 -41.47
N TYR A 898 8.07 14.63 -40.17
CA TYR A 898 8.33 13.39 -39.45
C TYR A 898 7.12 12.42 -39.48
N VAL A 899 5.90 12.92 -39.26
CA VAL A 899 4.66 12.10 -39.35
C VAL A 899 4.47 11.50 -40.74
N ARG A 900 4.95 12.17 -41.81
CA ARG A 900 4.89 11.66 -43.19
C ARG A 900 6.00 10.65 -43.52
N GLY A 901 6.98 10.47 -42.62
CA GLY A 901 8.09 9.52 -42.78
C GLY A 901 8.04 8.33 -41.83
N THR A 902 7.54 8.50 -40.60
CA THR A 902 7.64 7.49 -39.53
C THR A 902 6.61 6.37 -39.65
N GLN A 903 7.05 5.11 -39.46
CA GLN A 903 6.16 3.94 -39.37
C GLN A 903 5.84 3.54 -37.92
N ASP A 904 6.58 4.07 -36.94
CA ASP A 904 6.38 3.74 -35.52
C ASP A 904 5.06 4.33 -34.98
N ALA A 905 4.23 3.43 -34.45
CA ALA A 905 2.96 3.76 -33.81
C ALA A 905 3.09 4.75 -32.65
N ARG A 906 4.03 4.49 -31.74
CA ARG A 906 4.19 5.23 -30.49
C ARG A 906 4.67 6.66 -30.77
N MET A 907 5.56 6.80 -31.74
CA MET A 907 6.07 8.09 -32.19
C MET A 907 5.08 8.86 -33.04
N ALA A 908 4.27 8.20 -33.87
CA ALA A 908 3.17 8.84 -34.58
C ALA A 908 2.13 9.44 -33.60
N GLU A 909 1.79 8.73 -32.51
CA GLU A 909 0.88 9.24 -31.47
C GLU A 909 1.47 10.42 -30.69
N LEU A 910 2.77 10.38 -30.37
CA LEU A 910 3.46 11.49 -29.72
C LEU A 910 3.47 12.73 -30.62
N SER A 911 3.82 12.55 -31.90
CA SER A 911 3.83 13.60 -32.91
C SER A 911 2.45 14.24 -33.08
N ALA A 912 1.38 13.44 -33.01
CA ALA A 912 0.00 13.93 -33.03
C ALA A 912 -0.29 14.84 -31.83
N ALA A 913 0.15 14.46 -30.64
CA ALA A 913 -0.05 15.25 -29.43
C ALA A 913 0.73 16.58 -29.47
N VAL A 914 1.99 16.54 -29.94
CA VAL A 914 2.84 17.73 -30.11
C VAL A 914 2.26 18.67 -31.17
N SER A 915 1.90 18.16 -32.35
CA SER A 915 1.25 18.94 -33.41
C SER A 915 -0.05 19.60 -32.92
N GLN A 916 -0.87 18.88 -32.16
CA GLN A 916 -2.10 19.44 -31.58
C GLN A 916 -1.82 20.60 -30.62
N LEU A 917 -0.74 20.54 -29.84
CA LEU A 917 -0.37 21.63 -28.93
C LEU A 917 0.07 22.88 -29.70
N TYR A 918 1.01 22.74 -30.64
CA TYR A 918 1.41 23.85 -31.52
C TYR A 918 0.21 24.50 -32.20
N THR A 919 -0.66 23.68 -32.78
CA THR A 919 -1.85 24.15 -33.48
C THR A 919 -2.80 24.91 -32.55
N LYS A 920 -3.05 24.39 -31.34
CA LYS A 920 -3.90 25.07 -30.34
C LYS A 920 -3.36 26.44 -29.96
N VAL A 921 -2.05 26.55 -29.78
CA VAL A 921 -1.40 27.82 -29.41
C VAL A 921 -1.47 28.80 -30.58
N LEU A 922 -1.13 28.39 -31.80
CA LEU A 922 -1.19 29.23 -32.99
C LEU A 922 -2.61 29.78 -33.26
N ILE A 923 -3.61 28.90 -33.21
CA ILE A 923 -5.03 29.29 -33.41
C ILE A 923 -5.47 30.30 -32.35
N ARG A 924 -5.13 30.08 -31.07
CA ARG A 924 -5.46 31.00 -29.98
C ARG A 924 -4.87 32.39 -30.20
N HIS A 925 -3.70 32.47 -30.83
CA HIS A 925 -3.00 33.71 -31.15
C HIS A 925 -3.40 34.29 -32.52
N GLY A 926 -4.42 33.73 -33.19
CA GLY A 926 -4.97 34.26 -34.44
C GLY A 926 -4.29 33.77 -35.72
N HIS A 927 -3.36 32.82 -35.63
CA HIS A 927 -2.63 32.25 -36.76
C HIS A 927 -3.27 30.93 -37.23
N LEU A 928 -4.47 31.01 -37.82
CA LEU A 928 -5.18 29.84 -38.32
C LEU A 928 -4.67 29.38 -39.70
N SER A 929 -4.25 30.31 -40.55
CA SER A 929 -3.82 30.01 -41.92
C SER A 929 -2.62 29.08 -41.98
N GLU A 930 -1.65 29.29 -41.10
CA GLU A 930 -0.37 28.60 -41.09
C GLU A 930 -0.55 27.12 -40.73
N PRO A 931 -1.24 26.75 -39.61
CA PRO A 931 -1.58 25.35 -39.36
C PRO A 931 -2.46 24.73 -40.44
N VAL A 932 -3.44 25.45 -41.00
CA VAL A 932 -4.29 24.92 -42.08
C VAL A 932 -3.43 24.51 -43.28
N ASN A 933 -2.49 25.35 -43.71
CA ASN A 933 -1.58 25.04 -44.82
C ASN A 933 -0.70 23.80 -44.52
N VAL A 934 -0.20 23.67 -43.29
CA VAL A 934 0.62 22.51 -42.90
C VAL A 934 -0.21 21.22 -42.88
N TYR A 935 -1.41 21.26 -42.29
CA TYR A 935 -2.32 20.11 -42.31
C TYR A 935 -2.83 19.76 -43.71
N GLU A 936 -3.03 20.76 -44.58
CA GLU A 936 -3.40 20.57 -45.97
C GLU A 936 -2.30 19.79 -46.71
N ALA A 937 -1.03 20.15 -46.54
CA ALA A 937 0.09 19.41 -47.12
C ALA A 937 0.15 17.94 -46.63
N THR A 938 -0.12 17.70 -45.34
CA THR A 938 -0.21 16.32 -44.79
C THR A 938 -1.43 15.57 -45.31
N LEU A 939 -2.57 16.24 -45.47
CA LEU A 939 -3.78 15.66 -46.06
C LEU A 939 -3.54 15.26 -47.52
N HIS A 940 -2.87 16.10 -48.31
CA HIS A 940 -2.50 15.77 -49.69
C HIS A 940 -1.58 14.54 -49.75
N ASP A 941 -0.55 14.47 -48.92
CA ASP A 941 0.31 13.27 -48.84
C ASP A 941 -0.53 12.01 -48.49
N PHE A 942 -1.38 12.11 -47.47
CA PHE A 942 -2.29 11.03 -47.08
C PHE A 942 -3.23 10.61 -48.22
N LEU A 943 -3.73 11.54 -49.04
CA LEU A 943 -4.68 11.23 -50.12
C LEU A 943 -3.98 10.69 -51.37
N GLU A 944 -2.83 11.24 -51.74
CA GLU A 944 -2.21 11.09 -53.07
C GLU A 944 -1.01 10.12 -53.09
N ARG A 945 -0.24 10.00 -52.00
CA ARG A 945 0.96 9.13 -51.97
C ARG A 945 0.60 7.67 -51.69
N LYS A 946 0.80 6.75 -52.64
CA LYS A 946 0.38 5.32 -52.53
C LYS A 946 0.72 4.63 -51.20
N SER A 947 1.88 4.90 -50.61
CA SER A 947 2.40 4.34 -49.35
C SER A 947 2.67 5.41 -48.29
N SER A 948 1.74 6.36 -48.12
CA SER A 948 1.79 7.33 -47.01
C SER A 948 1.69 6.60 -45.66
N PRO A 949 2.61 6.83 -44.71
CA PRO A 949 2.54 6.28 -43.36
C PRO A 949 1.59 7.05 -42.44
N VAL A 950 1.04 8.18 -42.90
CA VAL A 950 0.11 9.01 -42.15
C VAL A 950 -1.15 8.21 -41.79
N ARG A 951 -1.39 8.06 -40.48
CA ARG A 951 -2.57 7.35 -39.97
C ARG A 951 -3.82 8.21 -40.09
N PRO A 952 -4.99 7.66 -40.49
CA PRO A 952 -6.23 8.43 -40.59
C PRO A 952 -6.64 9.10 -39.27
N SER A 953 -6.32 8.49 -38.13
CA SER A 953 -6.60 9.03 -36.79
C SER A 953 -5.90 10.37 -36.53
N PHE A 954 -4.67 10.57 -37.05
CA PHE A 954 -3.92 11.82 -36.90
C PHE A 954 -4.73 13.03 -37.38
N LEU A 955 -5.24 12.96 -38.61
CA LEU A 955 -6.03 14.02 -39.23
C LEU A 955 -7.44 14.11 -38.60
N LEU A 956 -8.08 12.96 -38.38
CA LEU A 956 -9.46 12.91 -37.88
C LEU A 956 -9.58 13.47 -36.45
N ASP A 957 -8.62 13.17 -35.57
CA ASP A 957 -8.63 13.66 -34.19
C ASP A 957 -8.32 15.16 -34.12
N ALA A 958 -7.41 15.67 -34.96
CA ALA A 958 -7.16 17.10 -35.07
C ALA A 958 -8.42 17.86 -35.51
N ILE A 959 -9.11 17.36 -36.54
CA ILE A 959 -10.40 17.93 -37.01
C ILE A 959 -11.45 17.92 -35.90
N ARG A 960 -11.60 16.79 -35.19
CA ARG A 960 -12.61 16.66 -34.12
C ARG A 960 -12.36 17.59 -32.94
N ARG A 961 -11.08 17.78 -32.57
CA ARG A 961 -10.67 18.58 -31.41
C ARG A 961 -10.57 20.08 -31.72
N LEU A 962 -10.35 20.45 -32.97
CA LEU A 962 -10.12 21.83 -33.42
C LEU A 962 -11.07 22.18 -34.57
N PRO A 963 -12.31 22.62 -34.28
CA PRO A 963 -13.31 22.90 -35.31
C PRO A 963 -12.89 23.96 -36.33
N GLU A 964 -12.12 24.98 -35.92
CA GLU A 964 -11.60 26.03 -36.81
C GLU A 964 -10.66 25.45 -37.88
N LEU A 965 -9.76 24.55 -37.46
CA LEU A 965 -8.86 23.81 -38.36
C LEU A 965 -9.67 22.93 -39.32
N GLY A 966 -10.63 22.16 -38.80
CA GLY A 966 -11.48 21.30 -39.61
C GLY A 966 -12.28 22.07 -40.66
N TRP A 967 -12.80 23.24 -40.29
CA TRP A 967 -13.48 24.13 -41.23
C TRP A 967 -12.52 24.73 -42.26
N GLY A 968 -11.28 25.08 -41.86
CA GLY A 968 -10.23 25.53 -42.77
C GLY A 968 -9.92 24.51 -43.87
N LEU A 969 -9.87 23.21 -43.53
CA LEU A 969 -9.54 22.11 -44.43
C LEU A 969 -10.72 21.63 -45.31
N ARG A 970 -11.92 22.23 -45.17
CA ARG A 970 -13.16 21.71 -45.78
C ARG A 970 -13.09 21.55 -47.30
N THR A 971 -12.41 22.46 -47.99
CA THR A 971 -12.28 22.45 -49.46
C THR A 971 -11.38 21.32 -49.91
N SER A 972 -10.23 21.14 -49.27
CA SER A 972 -9.24 20.11 -49.57
C SER A 972 -9.79 18.71 -49.23
N LEU A 973 -10.57 18.60 -48.14
CA LEU A 973 -11.32 17.38 -47.80
C LEU A 973 -12.40 17.03 -48.83
N LEU A 974 -13.16 18.03 -49.29
CA LEU A 974 -14.17 17.83 -50.35
C LEU A 974 -13.52 17.38 -51.66
N ASP A 975 -12.37 17.96 -52.00
CA ASP A 975 -11.57 17.54 -53.14
C ASP A 975 -11.06 16.10 -53.00
N GLY A 976 -10.63 15.69 -51.79
CA GLY A 976 -10.25 14.31 -51.48
C GLY A 976 -11.40 13.29 -51.56
N CYS A 977 -12.66 13.76 -51.53
CA CYS A 977 -13.83 12.91 -51.75
C CYS A 977 -14.05 12.58 -53.23
N ARG A 978 -13.37 13.25 -54.17
CA ARG A 978 -13.49 13.01 -55.62
C ARG A 978 -12.67 11.79 -56.04
N VAL A 979 -13.22 10.98 -56.94
CA VAL A 979 -12.61 9.73 -57.42
C VAL A 979 -11.25 9.95 -58.11
N SER A 980 -11.03 11.12 -58.71
CA SER A 980 -9.83 11.46 -59.48
C SER A 980 -8.62 11.89 -58.63
N LYS A 981 -8.81 12.19 -57.33
CA LYS A 981 -7.76 12.78 -56.48
C LYS A 981 -7.20 11.85 -55.41
N SER A 982 -7.91 10.78 -55.03
CA SER A 982 -7.42 9.83 -54.02
C SER A 982 -6.68 8.65 -54.67
N ALA A 983 -5.47 8.32 -54.21
CA ALA A 983 -4.67 7.20 -54.74
C ALA A 983 -5.33 5.82 -54.55
N ARG A 984 -6.17 5.68 -53.52
CA ARG A 984 -6.91 4.45 -53.20
C ARG A 984 -8.31 4.81 -52.70
N ALA A 985 -9.31 4.04 -53.10
CA ALA A 985 -10.69 4.30 -52.66
C ALA A 985 -10.91 4.14 -51.14
N PHE A 986 -9.99 3.51 -50.39
CA PHE A 986 -10.08 3.50 -48.92
C PHE A 986 -9.87 4.91 -48.36
N ARG A 987 -8.92 5.66 -48.90
CA ARG A 987 -8.61 7.04 -48.47
C ARG A 987 -9.73 8.01 -48.83
N GLN A 988 -10.39 7.78 -49.96
CA GLN A 988 -11.61 8.49 -50.33
C GLN A 988 -12.70 8.34 -49.26
N VAL A 989 -12.93 7.13 -48.76
CA VAL A 989 -13.89 6.87 -47.66
C VAL A 989 -13.45 7.57 -46.36
N GLN A 990 -12.14 7.60 -46.08
CA GLN A 990 -11.61 8.34 -44.93
C GLN A 990 -11.83 9.85 -45.09
N ALA A 991 -11.68 10.42 -46.30
CA ALA A 991 -12.00 11.82 -46.58
C ALA A 991 -13.48 12.13 -46.31
N PHE A 992 -14.40 11.26 -46.73
CA PHE A 992 -15.83 11.38 -46.38
C PHE A 992 -16.06 11.34 -44.86
N THR A 993 -15.34 10.46 -44.15
CA THR A 993 -15.44 10.34 -42.68
C THR A 993 -14.96 11.61 -41.98
N MET A 994 -13.83 12.17 -42.41
CA MET A 994 -13.27 13.43 -41.91
C MET A 994 -14.20 14.62 -42.23
N LEU A 995 -14.71 14.70 -43.45
CA LEU A 995 -15.67 15.72 -43.87
C LEU A 995 -16.99 15.61 -43.07
N GLN A 996 -17.41 14.40 -42.72
CA GLN A 996 -18.57 14.20 -41.85
C GLN A 996 -18.37 14.84 -40.48
N ALA A 997 -17.18 14.71 -39.89
CA ALA A 997 -16.85 15.34 -38.62
C ALA A 997 -16.92 16.87 -38.71
N VAL A 998 -16.40 17.45 -39.79
CA VAL A 998 -16.51 18.91 -40.06
C VAL A 998 -17.97 19.36 -40.14
N LEU A 999 -18.81 18.64 -40.89
CA LEU A 999 -20.23 18.97 -41.02
C LEU A 999 -20.98 18.81 -39.69
N GLN A 1000 -20.66 17.78 -38.91
CA GLN A 1000 -21.26 17.56 -37.58
C GLN A 1000 -20.96 18.73 -36.63
N GLN A 1001 -19.78 19.34 -36.70
CA GLN A 1001 -19.45 20.52 -35.88
C GLN A 1001 -20.25 21.76 -36.29
N GLN A 1002 -20.73 21.87 -37.53
CA GLN A 1002 -21.55 23.03 -37.96
C GLN A 1002 -23.01 22.96 -37.47
N GLN A 1003 -23.47 21.81 -36.99
CA GLN A 1003 -24.87 21.63 -36.58
C GLN A 1003 -25.22 22.39 -35.29
N HIS A 1004 -24.28 22.50 -34.35
CA HIS A 1004 -24.46 23.15 -33.06
C HIS A 1004 -23.92 24.57 -33.09
N GLU A 1005 -24.63 25.52 -32.49
CA GLU A 1005 -24.24 26.94 -32.50
C GLU A 1005 -22.88 27.19 -31.83
N GLU A 1006 -22.57 26.45 -30.76
CA GLU A 1006 -21.32 26.60 -29.99
C GLU A 1006 -20.05 26.16 -30.76
N THR A 1007 -20.17 25.24 -31.72
CA THR A 1007 -19.03 24.69 -32.49
C THR A 1007 -19.00 25.15 -33.94
N ARG A 1008 -20.00 25.94 -34.38
CA ARG A 1008 -20.15 26.38 -35.76
C ARG A 1008 -19.13 27.47 -36.09
N GLN A 1009 -18.46 27.30 -37.24
CA GLN A 1009 -17.35 28.16 -37.69
C GLN A 1009 -17.75 29.14 -38.79
N ALA A 1010 -18.92 28.95 -39.41
CA ALA A 1010 -19.43 29.82 -40.45
C ALA A 1010 -20.91 30.14 -40.27
N THR A 1011 -21.39 31.18 -40.96
CA THR A 1011 -22.83 31.49 -40.94
C THR A 1011 -23.64 30.33 -41.53
N PRO A 1012 -24.91 30.13 -41.12
CA PRO A 1012 -25.77 29.09 -41.68
C PRO A 1012 -25.82 29.13 -43.22
N THR A 1013 -25.86 30.32 -43.81
CA THR A 1013 -25.84 30.53 -45.26
C THR A 1013 -24.56 29.99 -45.92
N GLN A 1014 -23.39 30.28 -45.36
CA GLN A 1014 -22.11 29.76 -45.86
C GLN A 1014 -22.00 28.25 -45.68
N CYS A 1015 -22.51 27.71 -44.57
CA CYS A 1015 -22.57 26.27 -44.34
C CYS A 1015 -23.43 25.57 -45.39
N LEU A 1016 -24.63 26.10 -45.66
CA LEU A 1016 -25.55 25.54 -46.65
C LEU A 1016 -25.01 25.62 -48.07
N ALA A 1017 -24.33 26.72 -48.43
CA ALA A 1017 -23.64 26.84 -49.71
C ALA A 1017 -22.55 25.77 -49.87
N PHE A 1018 -21.75 25.51 -48.84
CA PHE A 1018 -20.76 24.43 -48.87
C PHE A 1018 -21.41 23.04 -48.94
N ILE A 1019 -22.51 22.81 -48.20
CA ILE A 1019 -23.26 21.55 -48.26
C ILE A 1019 -23.80 21.27 -49.67
N LYS A 1020 -24.20 22.29 -50.45
CA LYS A 1020 -24.57 22.09 -51.86
C LYS A 1020 -23.40 21.52 -52.66
N SER A 1021 -22.19 22.04 -52.47
CA SER A 1021 -21.00 21.46 -53.12
C SER A 1021 -20.70 20.03 -52.66
N VAL A 1022 -21.01 19.68 -51.39
CA VAL A 1022 -20.96 18.29 -50.90
C VAL A 1022 -22.00 17.42 -51.63
N CYS A 1023 -23.22 17.93 -51.83
CA CYS A 1023 -24.27 17.24 -52.59
C CYS A 1023 -23.80 16.95 -54.02
N ASP A 1024 -23.22 17.94 -54.70
CA ASP A 1024 -22.71 17.80 -56.07
C ASP A 1024 -21.68 16.67 -56.18
N VAL A 1025 -20.71 16.61 -55.25
CA VAL A 1025 -19.69 15.54 -55.24
C VAL A 1025 -20.29 14.17 -54.95
N VAL A 1026 -21.27 14.07 -54.06
CA VAL A 1026 -21.97 12.81 -53.80
C VAL A 1026 -22.73 12.33 -55.04
N VAL A 1027 -23.49 13.22 -55.67
CA VAL A 1027 -24.26 12.93 -56.90
C VAL A 1027 -23.31 12.48 -58.01
N GLU A 1028 -22.24 13.23 -58.26
CA GLU A 1028 -21.19 12.88 -59.22
C GLU A 1028 -20.59 11.50 -58.93
N THR A 1029 -20.24 11.21 -57.68
CA THR A 1029 -19.66 9.92 -57.28
C THR A 1029 -20.62 8.75 -57.55
N ILE A 1030 -21.92 8.91 -57.27
CA ILE A 1030 -22.93 7.88 -57.55
C ILE A 1030 -23.10 7.67 -59.07
N HIS A 1031 -23.17 8.75 -59.85
CA HIS A 1031 -23.31 8.66 -61.30
C HIS A 1031 -22.10 7.99 -61.97
N VAL A 1032 -20.88 8.36 -61.56
CA VAL A 1032 -19.64 7.73 -62.05
C VAL A 1032 -19.62 6.24 -61.72
N ALA A 1033 -20.00 5.86 -60.50
CA ALA A 1033 -20.05 4.46 -60.12
C ALA A 1033 -21.11 3.67 -60.90
N ALA A 1034 -22.30 4.26 -61.11
CA ALA A 1034 -23.40 3.64 -61.85
C ALA A 1034 -23.07 3.40 -63.33
N ALA A 1035 -22.28 4.29 -63.94
CA ALA A 1035 -21.90 4.24 -65.35
C ALA A 1035 -20.69 3.34 -65.66
N GLY A 1036 -19.97 2.83 -64.65
CA GLY A 1036 -18.74 2.06 -64.85
C GLY A 1036 -18.96 0.66 -65.46
N ASP A 1037 -18.31 0.40 -66.59
CA ASP A 1037 -18.28 -0.89 -67.30
C ASP A 1037 -17.56 -1.96 -66.48
N GLY A 1038 -18.29 -2.70 -65.65
CA GLY A 1038 -18.10 -4.11 -65.24
C GLY A 1038 -16.73 -4.71 -64.89
N SER A 1039 -15.60 -4.01 -65.00
CA SER A 1039 -14.27 -4.57 -64.75
C SER A 1039 -14.03 -4.66 -63.25
N ALA A 1040 -13.43 -5.77 -62.82
CA ALA A 1040 -13.09 -6.05 -61.43
C ALA A 1040 -12.17 -4.99 -60.78
N ASN A 1041 -11.61 -4.06 -61.58
CA ASN A 1041 -10.72 -2.99 -61.13
C ASN A 1041 -11.41 -1.64 -60.86
N SER A 1042 -12.74 -1.53 -60.91
CA SER A 1042 -13.40 -0.27 -60.52
C SER A 1042 -13.29 -0.08 -59.00
N SER A 1043 -12.69 1.02 -58.55
CA SER A 1043 -12.41 1.29 -57.14
C SER A 1043 -13.66 1.45 -56.23
N LEU A 1044 -14.85 1.61 -56.82
CA LEU A 1044 -16.13 1.82 -56.12
C LEU A 1044 -17.05 0.57 -56.20
N ASN A 1045 -17.10 -0.20 -55.12
CA ASN A 1045 -17.99 -1.36 -54.98
C ASN A 1045 -19.26 -1.01 -54.17
N ALA A 1046 -20.19 -1.97 -54.06
CA ALA A 1046 -21.48 -1.75 -53.37
C ALA A 1046 -21.30 -1.37 -51.88
N GLN A 1047 -20.29 -1.91 -51.20
CA GLN A 1047 -20.02 -1.61 -49.79
C GLN A 1047 -19.52 -0.17 -49.61
N ARG A 1048 -18.62 0.30 -50.47
CA ARG A 1048 -18.11 1.68 -50.43
C ARG A 1048 -19.20 2.69 -50.78
N LEU A 1049 -20.04 2.41 -51.78
CA LEU A 1049 -21.18 3.26 -52.09
C LEU A 1049 -22.18 3.34 -50.93
N LYS A 1050 -22.32 2.27 -50.16
CA LYS A 1050 -23.15 2.26 -48.95
C LYS A 1050 -22.60 3.23 -47.89
N GLU A 1051 -21.28 3.35 -47.75
CA GLU A 1051 -20.64 4.32 -46.85
C GLU A 1051 -20.83 5.76 -47.33
N VAL A 1052 -20.67 6.03 -48.62
CA VAL A 1052 -20.94 7.35 -49.22
C VAL A 1052 -22.41 7.76 -49.03
N LEU A 1053 -23.37 6.84 -49.24
CA LEU A 1053 -24.79 7.10 -49.02
C LEU A 1053 -25.15 7.28 -47.53
N ARG A 1054 -24.49 6.57 -46.61
CA ARG A 1054 -24.64 6.81 -45.17
C ARG A 1054 -24.15 8.21 -44.79
N PHE A 1055 -22.99 8.62 -45.30
CA PHE A 1055 -22.49 9.98 -45.15
C PHE A 1055 -23.49 11.01 -45.68
N ALA A 1056 -23.99 10.81 -46.91
CA ALA A 1056 -24.95 11.71 -47.55
C ALA A 1056 -26.26 11.83 -46.76
N LEU A 1057 -26.80 10.72 -46.25
CA LEU A 1057 -27.98 10.73 -45.38
C LEU A 1057 -27.72 11.52 -44.08
N GLN A 1058 -26.54 11.38 -43.49
CA GLN A 1058 -26.18 12.15 -42.31
C GLN A 1058 -26.02 13.63 -42.63
N ALA A 1059 -25.42 13.98 -43.78
CA ALA A 1059 -25.31 15.35 -44.27
C ALA A 1059 -26.68 15.99 -44.51
N VAL A 1060 -27.65 15.26 -45.09
CA VAL A 1060 -29.06 15.71 -45.23
C VAL A 1060 -29.66 16.03 -43.86
N ARG A 1061 -29.50 15.15 -42.86
CA ARG A 1061 -30.01 15.39 -41.50
C ARG A 1061 -29.36 16.62 -40.84
N ILE A 1062 -28.06 16.83 -41.04
CA ILE A 1062 -27.34 18.02 -40.57
C ILE A 1062 -27.86 19.28 -41.26
N THR A 1063 -28.08 19.23 -42.57
CA THR A 1063 -28.64 20.33 -43.37
C THR A 1063 -29.97 20.82 -42.77
N VAL A 1064 -30.88 19.88 -42.43
CA VAL A 1064 -32.17 20.20 -41.80
C VAL A 1064 -31.99 20.97 -40.48
N ARG A 1065 -30.99 20.60 -39.67
CA ARG A 1065 -30.70 21.27 -38.40
C ARG A 1065 -30.10 22.67 -38.61
N VAL A 1066 -29.12 22.79 -39.51
CA VAL A 1066 -28.46 24.07 -39.83
C VAL A 1066 -29.45 25.07 -40.43
N ALA A 1067 -30.38 24.59 -41.26
CA ALA A 1067 -31.42 25.40 -41.89
C ALA A 1067 -32.65 25.65 -40.99
N ASP A 1068 -32.63 25.27 -39.70
CA ASP A 1068 -33.80 25.37 -38.80
C ASP A 1068 -35.11 24.81 -39.42
N ASN A 1069 -34.98 23.66 -40.08
CA ASN A 1069 -36.05 22.96 -40.77
C ASN A 1069 -36.81 23.83 -41.81
N GLU A 1070 -36.14 24.83 -42.39
CA GLU A 1070 -36.66 25.64 -43.50
C GLU A 1070 -36.60 24.86 -44.82
N ALA A 1071 -37.77 24.56 -45.38
CA ALA A 1071 -37.89 23.70 -46.56
C ALA A 1071 -37.14 24.24 -47.78
N GLU A 1072 -37.16 25.55 -48.02
CA GLU A 1072 -36.52 26.16 -49.19
C GLU A 1072 -34.98 26.07 -49.11
N ALA A 1073 -34.42 26.43 -47.96
CA ALA A 1073 -32.99 26.36 -47.71
C ALA A 1073 -32.45 24.92 -47.78
N VAL A 1074 -33.19 23.95 -47.24
CA VAL A 1074 -32.80 22.53 -47.33
C VAL A 1074 -32.88 22.00 -48.76
N ARG A 1075 -33.94 22.34 -49.51
CA ARG A 1075 -34.12 21.91 -50.91
C ARG A 1075 -33.14 22.58 -51.86
N THR A 1076 -32.66 23.77 -51.53
CA THR A 1076 -31.58 24.44 -52.27
C THR A 1076 -30.26 23.69 -52.10
N ALA A 1077 -29.95 23.25 -50.88
CA ALA A 1077 -28.73 22.48 -50.60
C ALA A 1077 -28.81 21.02 -51.09
N TRP A 1078 -30.00 20.42 -51.07
CA TRP A 1078 -30.27 19.05 -51.56
C TRP A 1078 -31.50 19.02 -52.47
N PRO A 1079 -31.34 19.31 -53.78
CA PRO A 1079 -32.44 19.28 -54.74
C PRO A 1079 -33.05 17.88 -54.86
N LEU A 1080 -34.38 17.79 -54.78
CA LEU A 1080 -35.10 16.50 -54.82
C LEU A 1080 -34.87 15.73 -56.12
N ASP A 1081 -34.75 16.45 -57.25
CA ASP A 1081 -34.56 15.85 -58.57
C ASP A 1081 -33.17 15.24 -58.71
N GLU A 1082 -32.13 15.88 -58.18
CA GLU A 1082 -30.75 15.34 -58.16
C GLU A 1082 -30.66 14.08 -57.29
N VAL A 1083 -31.29 14.09 -56.11
CA VAL A 1083 -31.30 12.93 -55.20
C VAL A 1083 -32.13 11.77 -55.79
N ALA A 1084 -33.24 12.05 -56.48
CA ALA A 1084 -34.00 11.03 -57.20
C ALA A 1084 -33.24 10.51 -58.44
N GLY A 1085 -32.45 11.37 -59.07
CA GLY A 1085 -31.54 11.02 -60.17
C GLY A 1085 -30.53 9.95 -59.75
N MET A 1086 -29.98 10.02 -58.53
CA MET A 1086 -29.09 8.98 -57.98
C MET A 1086 -29.76 7.59 -57.92
N ALA A 1087 -31.02 7.51 -57.47
CA ALA A 1087 -31.75 6.25 -57.43
C ALA A 1087 -31.97 5.68 -58.83
N THR A 1088 -32.33 6.55 -59.79
CA THR A 1088 -32.55 6.17 -61.19
C THR A 1088 -31.27 5.64 -61.82
N ALA A 1089 -30.12 6.30 -61.57
CA ALA A 1089 -28.82 5.86 -62.05
C ALA A 1089 -28.41 4.48 -61.50
N LEU A 1090 -28.59 4.25 -60.19
CA LEU A 1090 -28.30 2.94 -59.60
C LEU A 1090 -29.25 1.83 -60.07
N GLN A 1091 -30.50 2.15 -60.41
CA GLN A 1091 -31.47 1.19 -60.97
C GLN A 1091 -31.13 0.82 -62.43
N ALA A 1092 -30.60 1.77 -63.20
CA ALA A 1092 -30.15 1.54 -64.57
C ALA A 1092 -28.81 0.77 -64.62
N SER A 1093 -28.04 0.76 -63.53
CA SER A 1093 -26.76 0.06 -63.45
C SER A 1093 -26.94 -1.44 -63.23
N GLU A 1094 -26.43 -2.25 -64.15
CA GLU A 1094 -26.41 -3.72 -64.03
C GLU A 1094 -25.72 -4.19 -62.74
N ARG A 1095 -24.77 -3.40 -62.21
CA ARG A 1095 -23.97 -3.72 -61.03
C ARG A 1095 -24.70 -3.50 -59.71
N PHE A 1096 -25.62 -2.53 -59.65
CA PHE A 1096 -26.22 -2.06 -58.39
C PHE A 1096 -27.75 -2.16 -58.35
N LYS A 1097 -28.41 -2.52 -59.46
CA LYS A 1097 -29.88 -2.63 -59.54
C LYS A 1097 -30.50 -3.56 -58.48
N SER A 1098 -29.79 -4.61 -58.06
CA SER A 1098 -30.26 -5.59 -57.06
C SER A 1098 -29.92 -5.22 -55.60
N SER A 1099 -29.20 -4.12 -55.36
CA SER A 1099 -28.71 -3.77 -54.02
C SER A 1099 -29.76 -3.03 -53.18
N ASN A 1100 -30.60 -3.81 -52.48
CA ASN A 1100 -31.66 -3.27 -51.61
C ASN A 1100 -31.16 -2.25 -50.57
N SER A 1101 -29.93 -2.40 -50.06
CA SER A 1101 -29.37 -1.47 -49.08
C SER A 1101 -29.06 -0.09 -49.65
N LEU A 1102 -28.59 0.02 -50.90
CA LEU A 1102 -28.28 1.31 -51.52
C LEU A 1102 -29.57 2.08 -51.84
N HIS A 1103 -30.53 1.39 -52.46
CA HIS A 1103 -31.86 1.95 -52.74
C HIS A 1103 -32.61 2.35 -51.46
N GLY A 1104 -32.46 1.56 -50.39
CA GLY A 1104 -33.02 1.84 -49.08
C GLY A 1104 -32.52 3.17 -48.49
N LEU A 1105 -31.21 3.43 -48.55
CA LEU A 1105 -30.62 4.68 -48.03
C LEU A 1105 -31.09 5.91 -48.82
N ILE A 1106 -31.15 5.84 -50.16
CA ILE A 1106 -31.65 6.96 -50.98
C ILE A 1106 -33.14 7.21 -50.71
N LYS A 1107 -33.94 6.15 -50.55
CA LYS A 1107 -35.36 6.27 -50.17
C LYS A 1107 -35.51 6.95 -48.82
N GLU A 1108 -34.63 6.66 -47.86
CA GLU A 1108 -34.60 7.32 -46.56
C GLU A 1108 -34.23 8.81 -46.69
N MET A 1109 -33.22 9.15 -47.50
CA MET A 1109 -32.86 10.55 -47.79
C MET A 1109 -34.04 11.34 -48.37
N LEU A 1110 -34.71 10.79 -49.39
CA LEU A 1110 -35.90 11.39 -49.98
C LEU A 1110 -37.06 11.52 -48.97
N ALA A 1111 -37.21 10.56 -48.07
CA ALA A 1111 -38.22 10.64 -47.02
C ALA A 1111 -37.93 11.76 -46.01
N VAL A 1112 -36.66 11.96 -45.63
CA VAL A 1112 -36.24 13.07 -44.77
C VAL A 1112 -36.51 14.40 -45.49
N LEU A 1113 -36.04 14.56 -46.73
CA LEU A 1113 -36.20 15.80 -47.52
C LEU A 1113 -37.68 16.18 -47.77
N ARG A 1114 -38.55 15.20 -47.99
CA ARG A 1114 -39.99 15.44 -48.20
C ARG A 1114 -40.72 15.88 -46.93
N ARG A 1115 -40.27 15.45 -45.75
CA ARG A 1115 -40.87 15.79 -44.45
C ARG A 1115 -40.38 17.13 -43.85
N VAL A 1116 -39.40 17.77 -44.48
CA VAL A 1116 -38.87 19.07 -44.03
C VAL A 1116 -39.97 20.13 -44.09
N GLY A 1117 -40.10 20.90 -43.00
CA GLY A 1117 -41.16 21.90 -42.84
C GLY A 1117 -42.43 21.42 -42.11
N GLU A 1118 -42.69 20.10 -42.01
CA GLU A 1118 -43.90 19.57 -41.36
C GLU A 1118 -43.93 19.81 -39.83
N LEU A 1119 -42.77 19.93 -39.18
CA LEU A 1119 -42.65 20.20 -37.73
C LEU A 1119 -43.09 21.63 -37.35
N LYS A 1120 -42.93 22.63 -38.23
CA LYS A 1120 -43.37 24.02 -37.95
C LYS A 1120 -44.90 24.13 -37.89
N GLU A 1121 -45.65 23.24 -38.55
CA GLU A 1121 -47.13 23.18 -38.44
C GLU A 1121 -47.63 22.57 -37.13
N LYS A 1122 -46.95 21.54 -36.59
CA LYS A 1122 -47.36 20.93 -35.31
C LYS A 1122 -47.07 21.82 -34.10
N THR A 1123 -45.98 22.60 -34.13
CA THR A 1123 -45.66 23.54 -33.05
C THR A 1123 -46.64 24.71 -33.04
N LYS A 1124 -46.97 25.30 -34.21
CA LYS A 1124 -48.03 26.33 -34.32
C LYS A 1124 -49.40 25.86 -33.82
N LYS A 1125 -49.77 24.59 -34.03
CA LYS A 1125 -51.01 24.01 -33.50
C LYS A 1125 -50.99 23.80 -31.98
N ARG A 1126 -49.83 23.48 -31.37
CA ARG A 1126 -49.70 23.40 -29.90
C ARG A 1126 -49.73 24.78 -29.24
N THR A 1127 -49.04 25.78 -29.81
CA THR A 1127 -49.04 27.16 -29.25
C THR A 1127 -50.43 27.81 -29.33
N ALA A 1128 -51.20 27.56 -30.39
CA ALA A 1128 -52.58 28.04 -30.51
C ALA A 1128 -53.57 27.33 -29.55
N GLN A 1129 -53.21 26.15 -29.03
CA GLN A 1129 -54.01 25.40 -28.05
C GLN A 1129 -53.63 25.76 -26.60
N GLU A 1130 -52.38 26.14 -26.34
CA GLU A 1130 -51.91 26.71 -25.07
C GLU A 1130 -52.34 28.17 -24.89
N GLU A 1131 -52.39 29.00 -25.94
CA GLU A 1131 -52.85 30.41 -25.85
C GLU A 1131 -54.36 30.56 -25.53
N LYS A 1132 -55.17 29.52 -25.76
CA LYS A 1132 -56.59 29.49 -25.31
C LYS A 1132 -56.78 29.08 -23.85
N LEU A 1133 -55.77 28.47 -23.22
CA LEU A 1133 -55.80 28.07 -21.80
C LEU A 1133 -55.14 29.11 -20.89
N ILE A 1134 -54.33 30.02 -21.44
CA ILE A 1134 -53.56 31.01 -20.67
C ILE A 1134 -54.28 32.37 -20.50
N THR A 1135 -55.43 32.58 -21.17
CA THR A 1135 -56.25 33.80 -21.01
C THR A 1135 -57.18 33.80 -19.78
N SER A 1136 -57.21 32.73 -18.96
CA SER A 1136 -58.03 32.69 -17.73
C SER A 1136 -57.27 32.86 -16.42
N GLU A 1137 -55.93 32.83 -16.38
CA GLU A 1137 -55.18 32.88 -15.11
C GLU A 1137 -53.92 33.76 -15.19
N THR A 1138 -54.11 35.05 -15.49
CA THR A 1138 -53.14 36.09 -15.13
C THR A 1138 -53.66 36.91 -13.96
N SER A 1139 -53.40 36.46 -12.74
CA SER A 1139 -53.49 37.26 -11.51
C SER A 1139 -52.62 36.64 -10.41
N HIS A 1140 -51.30 36.80 -10.50
CA HIS A 1140 -50.50 37.49 -9.47
C HIS A 1140 -49.01 37.11 -9.46
N LYS A 1141 -48.22 38.18 -9.47
CA LYS A 1141 -46.96 38.41 -8.73
C LYS A 1141 -45.63 37.93 -9.32
N THR A 1142 -45.01 38.96 -9.90
CA THR A 1142 -43.61 39.25 -10.13
C THR A 1142 -42.68 39.22 -8.90
N SER A 1143 -41.41 38.93 -9.23
CA SER A 1143 -40.13 39.41 -8.68
C SER A 1143 -39.62 38.85 -7.34
N ALA A 1144 -38.48 38.13 -7.38
CA ALA A 1144 -37.16 38.77 -7.19
C ALA A 1144 -35.98 37.80 -7.44
N THR A 1145 -35.01 38.32 -8.17
CA THR A 1145 -33.65 37.87 -8.50
C THR A 1145 -32.66 37.78 -7.33
N LYS A 1146 -31.73 36.80 -7.36
CA LYS A 1146 -30.23 36.93 -7.39
C LYS A 1146 -29.59 35.61 -6.92
N ARG A 1147 -28.81 34.92 -7.78
CA ARG A 1147 -27.41 35.14 -8.19
C ARG A 1147 -26.45 34.31 -7.32
N ALA A 1148 -26.08 33.12 -7.81
CA ALA A 1148 -24.93 32.36 -7.36
C ALA A 1148 -23.65 32.96 -7.98
N LYS A 1149 -22.69 33.31 -7.12
CA LYS A 1149 -21.30 33.60 -7.48
C LYS A 1149 -20.44 33.34 -6.26
N ARG A 1150 -19.67 32.25 -6.26
CA ARG A 1150 -18.21 32.29 -6.03
C ARG A 1150 -17.60 30.90 -6.11
N ALA A 1151 -16.63 30.81 -7.01
CA ALA A 1151 -15.55 29.84 -7.04
C ALA A 1151 -14.57 30.11 -5.88
N ALA A 1152 -13.92 29.03 -5.45
CA ALA A 1152 -12.50 28.96 -5.10
C ALA A 1152 -12.04 27.56 -5.52
#